data_AF-A0A7X6PNV3-F1
#
_entry.id   AF-A0A7X6PNV3-F1
#
_cell.length_a   1.000
_cell.length_b   1.000
_cell.length_c   1.000
_cell.angle_alpha   90.00
_cell.angle_beta   90.00
_cell.angle_gamma   90.00
#
_symmetry.space_group_name_H-M   'P 1'
#
loop_
_entity.id
_entity.type
_entity.pdbx_description
1 polymer ?
#
loop_
_entity_poly.entity_id
_entity_poly.type
_entity_poly.pdbx_seq_one_letter_code
_entity_poly.pdbx_strand_id
1 'polypeptide(L)'
;MGTMADYTRADLDALLREADDVLHRATEASRRIDAPRLTPDTRGAVALGETCHLLPPGAVTWPAGFYSSVELDRLPNSWGRIRQYLAAAAVLTSLRSQAEGAAPGLLGRLFGGARLAQARAAATDLQARLHDYSFRALDLDIRTYLDIAGQADQLQSRGVHLHPGSHGTPEHLLAAARERLGKALGAPGRTLHQHDATRQADVLSRARALAADPHSEPALRQQAERLLTALTNERAEILLRQLPVDALRTATNERLRFAGLEDVGVFTVADILATPTGRLTQVQGIGATTARRLRAAAETLRQEAVGTHTTGIGDTPTQAATGLVRLLAQFDQINVLDEIQRARRRRILAYAEKIPATGGLWDVLADPGSPEWREFSDDIDWAHVNPDILAPARPVSLSGDTWADYLSRPAHYQALLATLLDLEVEGGDDLDADVLERIRALRLDRTHLTDLHLRGYQSFGARFTLVQQKVILGDDMGLGKTVQALAAAAHLYAEGRRHTLVVCPASVMTNWERESRRFTDLPVYRAHGTDRVDAVRAWEETGGICLLTYDGARTTQLRHPDFVVVDEAHMIKNPSTGRTKAVRRFIDAASHALLLSGTPLENRVQEFATLVGFVAPDLLTTGMSTMQAADFRRHIAPAYLRRNQADVLDELPERLEQTDWIDLTPADHRHYAEAVRAGNFMAMRRAAMTTPNAVPAKLERIREIVEEAAEADRRVLIFTYFLDVLDRLEEELGDRVVGRLSGQVSPAARQELIDDLAAAPAGSALIAQITAGGTGLNIQAASVVILVEPQVKPSIEAQAIARAHRMGQTSTVLVHRLIGDDTVDERMVEMLAGKTQLFDAYARPSESAQVDDAVDVTEGQLAEAIIRAERERLGFSGPDEEKHPELTV
;
A
#
# COMPACT_ATOMS: atom_id res chain seq x y z
N MET A 1 -94.25 -0.49 35.47
CA MET A 1 -94.50 0.17 34.18
C MET A 1 -94.53 1.68 34.42
N GLY A 2 -93.38 2.33 34.36
CA GLY A 2 -93.29 3.79 34.32
C GLY A 2 -93.63 4.29 32.92
N THR A 3 -94.37 5.39 32.82
CA THR A 3 -94.77 6.05 31.58
C THR A 3 -93.57 6.32 30.67
N MET A 4 -93.49 5.64 29.52
CA MET A 4 -92.54 6.01 28.46
C MET A 4 -92.90 7.42 28.00
N ALA A 5 -92.00 8.38 28.16
CA ALA A 5 -92.20 9.74 27.71
C ALA A 5 -92.50 9.75 26.20
N ASP A 6 -93.58 10.42 25.79
CA ASP A 6 -93.86 10.64 24.38
C ASP A 6 -92.86 11.68 23.86
N TYR A 7 -91.87 11.23 23.07
CA TYR A 7 -90.97 12.14 22.35
C TYR A 7 -91.77 12.95 21.34
N THR A 8 -91.68 14.27 21.39
CA THR A 8 -92.14 15.10 20.27
C THR A 8 -91.18 14.93 19.09
N ARG A 9 -91.63 15.26 17.88
CA ARG A 9 -90.75 15.25 16.69
C ARG A 9 -89.52 16.14 16.91
N ALA A 10 -89.72 17.30 17.55
CA ALA A 10 -88.66 18.23 17.87
C ALA A 10 -87.65 17.66 18.89
N ASP A 11 -88.12 16.96 19.93
CA ASP A 11 -87.23 16.35 20.94
C ASP A 11 -86.41 15.20 20.36
N LEU A 12 -87.01 14.38 19.49
CA LEU A 12 -86.29 13.29 18.81
C LEU A 12 -85.25 13.84 17.83
N ASP A 13 -85.60 14.85 17.04
CA ASP A 13 -84.67 15.47 16.09
C ASP A 13 -83.50 16.17 16.82
N ALA A 14 -83.71 16.68 18.03
CA ALA A 14 -82.63 17.20 18.87
C ALA A 14 -81.71 16.08 19.39
N LEU A 15 -82.29 14.99 19.90
CA LEU A 15 -81.54 13.84 20.42
C LEU A 15 -80.70 13.13 19.33
N LEU A 16 -81.26 12.94 18.14
CA LEU A 16 -80.54 12.32 17.02
C LEU A 16 -79.38 13.19 16.54
N ARG A 17 -79.55 14.53 16.52
CA ARG A 17 -78.45 15.46 16.22
C ARG A 17 -77.34 15.39 17.27
N GLU A 18 -77.66 15.33 18.55
CA GLU A 18 -76.67 15.17 19.62
C GLU A 18 -75.89 13.85 19.47
N ALA A 19 -76.58 12.75 19.10
CA ALA A 19 -75.94 11.48 18.80
C ALA A 19 -75.01 11.54 17.57
N ASP A 20 -75.45 12.19 16.49
CA ASP A 20 -74.68 12.37 15.27
C ASP A 20 -73.40 13.18 15.52
N ASP A 21 -73.47 14.24 16.35
CA ASP A 21 -72.31 15.04 16.75
C ASP A 21 -71.27 14.21 17.52
N VAL A 22 -71.74 13.35 18.43
CA VAL A 22 -70.89 12.43 19.21
C VAL A 22 -70.23 11.40 18.30
N LEU A 23 -70.98 10.80 17.37
CA LEU A 23 -70.47 9.83 16.39
C LEU A 23 -69.50 10.47 15.40
N HIS A 24 -69.71 11.73 15.02
CA HIS A 24 -68.77 12.49 14.22
C HIS A 24 -67.43 12.66 14.96
N ARG A 25 -67.45 13.10 16.22
CA ARG A 25 -66.25 13.19 17.05
C ARG A 25 -65.59 11.84 17.27
N ALA A 26 -66.35 10.75 17.44
CA ALA A 26 -65.81 9.41 17.55
C ALA A 26 -65.09 8.99 16.26
N THR A 27 -65.63 9.36 15.10
CA THR A 27 -64.98 9.12 13.80
C THR A 27 -63.66 9.88 13.70
N GLU A 28 -63.64 11.14 14.13
CA GLU A 28 -62.44 11.98 14.14
C GLU A 28 -61.38 11.46 15.12
N ALA A 29 -61.78 11.13 16.34
CA ALA A 29 -60.94 10.55 17.38
C ALA A 29 -60.35 9.20 16.96
N SER A 30 -61.12 8.36 16.25
CA SER A 30 -60.66 7.08 15.72
C SER A 30 -59.48 7.24 14.77
N ARG A 31 -59.52 8.22 13.86
CA ARG A 31 -58.41 8.50 12.92
C ARG A 31 -57.10 8.85 13.63
N ARG A 32 -57.15 9.31 14.88
CA ARG A 32 -55.96 9.68 15.66
C ARG A 32 -55.30 8.49 16.35
N ILE A 33 -56.06 7.44 16.68
CA ILE A 33 -55.55 6.26 17.42
C ILE A 33 -54.58 5.42 16.59
N ASP A 34 -54.72 5.42 15.26
CA ASP A 34 -53.87 4.63 14.36
C ASP A 34 -52.54 5.33 14.01
N ALA A 35 -52.33 6.56 14.51
CA ALA A 35 -51.13 7.37 14.27
C ALA A 35 -49.92 7.19 15.21
N PRO A 36 -49.87 6.35 16.27
CA PRO A 36 -48.73 6.36 17.17
C PRO A 36 -47.54 5.61 16.57
N ARG A 37 -46.42 6.35 16.45
CA ARG A 37 -45.09 6.01 15.85
C ARG A 37 -44.93 6.34 14.37
N LEU A 38 -45.33 7.56 14.04
CA LEU A 38 -44.89 8.19 12.81
C LEU A 38 -43.40 8.53 12.91
N THR A 39 -42.59 7.84 12.11
CA THR A 39 -41.15 8.10 11.96
C THR A 39 -40.96 8.92 10.68
N PRO A 40 -40.18 10.00 10.69
CA PRO A 40 -39.89 10.74 9.46
C PRO A 40 -39.13 9.86 8.46
N ASP A 41 -39.43 10.03 7.18
CA ASP A 41 -38.63 9.44 6.11
C ASP A 41 -37.42 10.34 5.87
N THR A 42 -36.23 9.76 5.93
CA THR A 42 -34.93 10.45 5.84
C THR A 42 -34.13 10.02 4.62
N ARG A 43 -34.77 9.49 3.57
CA ARG A 43 -34.10 9.03 2.34
C ARG A 43 -33.22 10.08 1.65
N GLY A 44 -33.46 11.38 1.88
CA GLY A 44 -32.61 12.46 1.34
C GLY A 44 -31.44 12.86 2.23
N ALA A 45 -31.29 12.26 3.42
CA ALA A 45 -30.17 12.52 4.32
C ALA A 45 -28.89 11.84 3.82
N VAL A 46 -27.77 12.53 3.91
CA VAL A 46 -26.45 11.99 3.53
C VAL A 46 -25.63 11.72 4.79
N ALA A 47 -25.18 10.49 4.98
CA ALA A 47 -24.30 10.14 6.09
C ALA A 47 -22.83 10.39 5.71
N LEU A 48 -22.11 11.14 6.55
CA LEU A 48 -20.65 11.28 6.45
C LEU A 48 -19.90 10.20 7.25
N GLY A 49 -20.57 9.59 8.22
CA GLY A 49 -20.08 8.51 9.07
C GLY A 49 -21.24 7.92 9.88
N GLU A 50 -20.93 7.24 10.99
CA GLU A 50 -21.98 6.68 11.86
C GLU A 50 -22.70 7.76 12.68
N THR A 51 -22.06 8.90 12.92
CA THR A 51 -22.55 9.89 13.89
C THR A 51 -22.89 11.26 13.30
N CYS A 52 -22.63 11.47 12.00
CA CYS A 52 -22.76 12.75 11.33
C CYS A 52 -23.64 12.64 10.07
N HIS A 53 -24.74 13.38 10.05
CA HIS A 53 -25.68 13.41 8.93
C HIS A 53 -25.90 14.83 8.40
N LEU A 54 -25.80 14.98 7.08
CA LEU A 54 -26.14 16.18 6.34
C LEU A 54 -27.56 16.08 5.81
N LEU A 55 -28.34 17.14 6.00
CA LEU A 55 -29.75 17.21 5.64
C LEU A 55 -29.97 18.39 4.66
N PRO A 56 -29.85 18.15 3.34
CA PRO A 56 -30.21 19.15 2.36
C PRO A 56 -31.68 19.57 2.47
N PRO A 57 -32.06 20.75 1.94
CA PRO A 57 -33.45 21.18 1.92
C PRO A 57 -34.38 20.11 1.32
N GLY A 58 -35.39 19.69 2.08
CA GLY A 58 -36.33 18.64 1.66
C GLY A 58 -35.86 17.19 1.91
N ALA A 59 -34.71 16.98 2.55
CA ALA A 59 -34.20 15.64 2.88
C ALA A 59 -35.09 14.82 3.81
N VAL A 60 -35.90 15.50 4.61
CA VAL A 60 -36.75 14.90 5.64
C VAL A 60 -38.21 15.12 5.28
N THR A 61 -38.96 14.03 5.13
CA THR A 61 -40.41 14.08 4.93
C THR A 61 -41.10 13.73 6.25
N TRP A 62 -41.89 14.68 6.76
CA TRP A 62 -42.60 14.54 8.02
C TRP A 62 -43.96 13.89 7.83
N PRO A 63 -44.31 12.91 8.66
CA PRO A 63 -45.57 12.19 8.56
C PRO A 63 -46.74 13.04 9.09
N ALA A 64 -47.90 12.95 8.44
CA ALA A 64 -49.09 13.72 8.79
C ALA A 64 -49.58 13.42 10.23
N GLY A 65 -49.91 14.47 11.00
CA GLY A 65 -50.39 14.33 12.37
C GLY A 65 -49.29 14.14 13.43
N PHE A 66 -48.01 14.26 13.07
CA PHE A 66 -46.88 14.23 14.00
C PHE A 66 -47.07 15.16 15.21
N TYR A 67 -47.34 16.46 15.00
CA TYR A 67 -47.51 17.40 16.11
C TYR A 67 -48.74 17.07 16.96
N SER A 68 -49.84 16.61 16.34
CA SER A 68 -51.02 16.17 17.09
C SER A 68 -50.71 14.98 18.01
N SER A 69 -49.93 14.01 17.53
CA SER A 69 -49.49 12.88 18.36
C SER A 69 -48.64 13.35 19.54
N VAL A 70 -47.72 14.29 19.32
CA VAL A 70 -46.85 14.83 20.37
C VAL A 70 -47.66 15.57 21.45
N GLU A 71 -48.64 16.39 21.08
CA GLU A 71 -49.49 17.07 22.06
C GLU A 71 -50.34 16.09 22.86
N LEU A 72 -50.95 15.11 22.19
CA LEU A 72 -51.75 14.10 22.87
C LEU A 72 -50.91 13.25 23.83
N ASP A 73 -49.67 12.89 23.47
CA ASP A 73 -48.73 12.16 24.34
C ASP A 73 -48.39 12.92 25.64
N ARG A 74 -48.44 14.26 25.63
CA ARG A 74 -48.20 15.09 26.83
C ARG A 74 -49.37 15.12 27.79
N LEU A 75 -50.58 14.85 27.31
CA LEU A 75 -51.80 14.92 28.11
C LEU A 75 -51.99 13.60 28.90
N PRO A 76 -52.30 13.67 30.22
CA PRO A 76 -52.43 12.48 31.05
C PRO A 76 -53.50 11.50 30.55
N ASN A 77 -53.09 10.25 30.28
CA ASN A 77 -53.96 9.16 29.85
C ASN A 77 -54.89 9.52 28.66
N SER A 78 -54.45 10.42 27.78
CA SER A 78 -55.24 10.90 26.64
C SER A 78 -55.67 9.76 25.73
N TRP A 79 -54.73 8.93 25.28
CA TRP A 79 -55.01 7.77 24.42
C TRP A 79 -55.92 6.74 25.08
N GLY A 80 -55.77 6.51 26.38
CA GLY A 80 -56.65 5.62 27.15
C GLY A 80 -58.08 6.15 27.18
N ARG A 81 -58.24 7.45 27.39
CA ARG A 81 -59.55 8.13 27.35
C ARG A 81 -60.16 8.13 25.95
N ILE A 82 -59.37 8.35 24.90
CA ILE A 82 -59.83 8.26 23.50
C ILE A 82 -60.34 6.84 23.21
N ARG A 83 -59.61 5.79 23.62
CA ARG A 83 -60.08 4.39 23.48
C ARG A 83 -61.36 4.12 24.25
N GLN A 84 -61.46 4.60 25.49
CA GLN A 84 -62.67 4.47 26.30
C GLN A 84 -63.86 5.17 25.64
N TYR A 85 -63.65 6.35 25.06
CA TYR A 85 -64.69 7.11 24.37
C TYR A 85 -65.19 6.39 23.13
N LEU A 86 -64.30 5.85 22.29
CA LEU A 86 -64.69 5.08 21.12
C LEU A 86 -65.48 3.82 21.49
N ALA A 87 -65.05 3.12 22.54
CA ALA A 87 -65.77 1.95 23.05
C ALA A 87 -67.18 2.31 23.54
N ALA A 88 -67.32 3.43 24.26
CA ALA A 88 -68.60 3.93 24.73
C ALA A 88 -69.50 4.43 23.57
N ALA A 89 -68.91 5.09 22.57
CA ALA A 89 -69.62 5.63 21.42
C ALA A 89 -70.06 4.54 20.41
N ALA A 90 -69.37 3.39 20.35
CA ALA A 90 -69.69 2.32 19.40
C ALA A 90 -71.12 1.80 19.51
N VAL A 91 -71.69 1.78 20.73
CA VAL A 91 -73.06 1.33 20.99
C VAL A 91 -74.09 2.34 20.46
N LEU A 92 -73.72 3.62 20.39
CA LEU A 92 -74.62 4.70 19.97
C LEU A 92 -75.01 4.61 18.50
N THR A 93 -74.15 4.06 17.63
CA THR A 93 -74.43 3.89 16.20
C THR A 93 -75.69 3.04 15.97
N SER A 94 -75.80 1.91 16.68
CA SER A 94 -76.94 1.01 16.57
C SER A 94 -78.20 1.62 17.19
N LEU A 95 -78.05 2.25 18.37
CA LEU A 95 -79.15 2.90 19.08
C LEU A 95 -79.72 4.10 18.32
N ARG A 96 -78.87 4.91 17.70
CA ARG A 96 -79.24 6.05 16.85
C ARG A 96 -80.13 5.58 15.69
N SER A 97 -79.72 4.56 14.95
CA SER A 97 -80.51 4.02 13.84
C SER A 97 -81.85 3.45 14.30
N GLN A 98 -81.88 2.74 15.43
CA GLN A 98 -83.11 2.18 15.99
C GLN A 98 -84.07 3.25 16.53
N ALA A 99 -83.55 4.40 16.99
CA ALA A 99 -84.33 5.50 17.55
C ALA A 99 -85.07 6.36 16.52
N GLU A 100 -84.71 6.31 15.22
CA GLU A 100 -85.29 7.14 14.14
C GLU A 100 -86.83 7.05 14.06
N GLY A 101 -87.41 5.92 14.45
CA GLY A 101 -88.84 5.66 14.44
C GLY A 101 -89.62 6.09 15.69
N ALA A 102 -88.99 6.69 16.70
CA ALA A 102 -89.59 6.89 18.02
C ALA A 102 -90.73 7.94 18.07
N ALA A 103 -90.79 8.85 17.09
CA ALA A 103 -91.82 9.89 16.94
C ALA A 103 -92.54 9.79 15.57
N PRO A 104 -93.48 8.84 15.40
CA PRO A 104 -94.15 8.60 14.12
C PRO A 104 -95.31 9.57 13.85
N GLY A 105 -95.66 9.73 12.56
CA GLY A 105 -96.87 10.44 12.12
C GLY A 105 -98.18 9.76 12.54
N LEU A 106 -99.32 10.33 12.14
CA LEU A 106 -100.68 9.91 12.57
C LEU A 106 -100.94 8.39 12.39
N LEU A 107 -100.54 7.83 11.24
CA LEU A 107 -100.73 6.40 10.92
C LEU A 107 -99.82 5.46 11.71
N GLY A 108 -98.59 5.88 12.01
CA GLY A 108 -97.65 5.06 12.80
C GLY A 108 -98.01 4.97 14.28
N ARG A 109 -98.77 5.95 14.81
CA ARG A 109 -99.36 5.89 16.16
C ARG A 109 -100.53 4.90 16.27
N LEU A 110 -101.25 4.66 15.17
CA LEU A 110 -102.42 3.75 15.14
C LEU A 110 -102.04 2.29 14.86
N PHE A 111 -100.96 2.02 14.10
CA PHE A 111 -100.62 0.68 13.61
C PHE A 111 -99.18 0.19 13.94
N GLY A 112 -98.36 0.99 14.62
CA GLY A 112 -96.91 0.72 14.81
C GLY A 112 -96.50 -0.13 16.02
N GLY A 113 -97.46 -0.59 16.85
CA GLY A 113 -97.30 -1.29 18.14
C GLY A 113 -95.89 -1.68 18.59
N ALA A 114 -95.40 -2.85 18.18
CA ALA A 114 -94.13 -3.41 18.66
C ALA A 114 -92.87 -2.66 18.16
N ARG A 115 -92.85 -2.23 16.88
CA ARG A 115 -91.70 -1.49 16.31
C ARG A 115 -91.56 -0.09 16.92
N LEU A 116 -92.69 0.56 17.21
CA LEU A 116 -92.70 1.86 17.88
C LEU A 116 -92.21 1.77 19.32
N ALA A 117 -92.62 0.72 20.06
CA ALA A 117 -92.12 0.47 21.41
C ALA A 117 -90.60 0.24 21.44
N GLN A 118 -90.08 -0.52 20.48
CA GLN A 118 -88.64 -0.76 20.32
C GLN A 118 -87.87 0.53 19.97
N ALA A 119 -88.38 1.34 19.04
CA ALA A 119 -87.74 2.61 18.67
C ALA A 119 -87.73 3.62 19.83
N ARG A 120 -88.82 3.68 20.62
CA ARG A 120 -88.88 4.53 21.82
C ARG A 120 -87.98 4.04 22.93
N ALA A 121 -87.85 2.72 23.12
CA ALA A 121 -86.90 2.14 24.06
C ALA A 121 -85.46 2.47 23.66
N ALA A 122 -85.13 2.36 22.37
CA ALA A 122 -83.82 2.76 21.83
C ALA A 122 -83.55 4.26 22.00
N ALA A 123 -84.55 5.13 21.77
CA ALA A 123 -84.43 6.58 22.02
C ALA A 123 -84.21 6.90 23.52
N THR A 124 -84.87 6.16 24.41
CA THR A 124 -84.69 6.31 25.87
C THR A 124 -83.29 5.86 26.30
N ASP A 125 -82.80 4.73 25.79
CA ASP A 125 -81.44 4.24 26.08
C ASP A 125 -80.37 5.17 25.48
N LEU A 126 -80.61 5.67 24.26
CA LEU A 126 -79.75 6.67 23.62
C LEU A 126 -79.65 7.95 24.45
N GLN A 127 -80.80 8.48 24.90
CA GLN A 127 -80.85 9.65 25.77
C GLN A 127 -80.15 9.40 27.10
N ALA A 128 -80.40 8.25 27.74
CA ALA A 128 -79.76 7.88 29.00
C ALA A 128 -78.23 7.82 28.89
N ARG A 129 -77.71 7.26 27.79
CA ARG A 129 -76.26 7.16 27.54
C ARG A 129 -75.62 8.51 27.20
N LEU A 130 -76.27 9.33 26.37
CA LEU A 130 -75.78 10.68 26.03
C LEU A 130 -75.81 11.63 27.24
N HIS A 131 -76.73 11.40 28.18
CA HIS A 131 -76.88 12.20 29.40
C HIS A 131 -76.17 11.59 30.61
N ASP A 132 -75.54 10.43 30.47
CA ASP A 132 -74.74 9.82 31.54
C ASP A 132 -73.57 10.73 31.91
N TYR A 133 -73.40 10.95 33.21
CA TYR A 133 -72.39 11.88 33.72
C TYR A 133 -70.97 11.46 33.32
N SER A 134 -70.68 10.15 33.36
CA SER A 134 -69.34 9.64 33.02
C SER A 134 -69.06 9.75 31.52
N PHE A 135 -70.08 9.51 30.68
CA PHE A 135 -69.96 9.70 29.24
C PHE A 135 -69.79 11.18 28.87
N ARG A 136 -70.53 12.10 29.50
CA ARG A 136 -70.41 13.54 29.26
C ARG A 136 -69.06 14.11 29.67
N ALA A 137 -68.52 13.65 30.80
CA ALA A 137 -67.16 14.01 31.22
C ALA A 137 -66.13 13.54 30.17
N LEU A 138 -66.30 12.32 29.65
CA LEU A 138 -65.45 11.76 28.62
C LEU A 138 -65.58 12.49 27.28
N ASP A 139 -66.80 12.83 26.83
CA ASP A 139 -67.03 13.63 25.61
C ASP A 139 -66.39 15.02 25.71
N LEU A 140 -66.43 15.64 26.90
CA LEU A 140 -65.77 16.93 27.13
C LEU A 140 -64.24 16.83 27.03
N ASP A 141 -63.63 15.79 27.62
CA ASP A 141 -62.21 15.51 27.48
C ASP A 141 -61.83 15.36 26.00
N ILE A 142 -62.64 14.62 25.22
CA ILE A 142 -62.38 14.35 23.80
C ILE A 142 -62.52 15.60 22.94
N ARG A 143 -63.52 16.45 23.20
CA ARG A 143 -63.61 17.76 22.54
C ARG A 143 -62.34 18.57 22.75
N THR A 144 -61.82 18.59 23.97
CA THR A 144 -60.59 19.30 24.32
C THR A 144 -59.38 18.70 23.60
N TYR A 145 -59.27 17.37 23.56
CA TYR A 145 -58.18 16.68 22.88
C TYR A 145 -58.21 16.88 21.35
N LEU A 146 -59.38 16.84 20.74
CA LEU A 146 -59.56 17.09 19.30
C LEU A 146 -59.23 18.53 18.94
N ASP A 147 -59.60 19.51 19.79
CA ASP A 147 -59.23 20.91 19.58
C ASP A 147 -57.70 21.12 19.64
N ILE A 148 -57.04 20.56 20.66
CA ILE A 148 -55.57 20.60 20.79
C ILE A 148 -54.90 19.92 19.57
N ALA A 149 -55.38 18.74 19.17
CA ALA A 149 -54.88 18.02 18.01
C ALA A 149 -55.10 18.81 16.69
N GLY A 150 -56.24 19.46 16.54
CA GLY A 150 -56.56 20.30 15.38
C GLY A 150 -55.67 21.53 15.28
N GLN A 151 -55.38 22.20 16.42
CA GLN A 151 -54.43 23.31 16.47
C GLN A 151 -53.01 22.84 16.11
N ALA A 152 -52.59 21.68 16.61
CA ALA A 152 -51.29 21.09 16.30
C ALA A 152 -51.17 20.72 14.80
N ASP A 153 -52.23 20.19 14.19
CA ASP A 153 -52.27 19.92 12.75
C ASP A 153 -52.21 21.20 11.90
N GLN A 154 -52.91 22.26 12.32
CA GLN A 154 -52.84 23.55 11.65
C GLN A 154 -51.41 24.12 11.71
N LEU A 155 -50.71 23.96 12.84
CA LEU A 155 -49.29 24.31 12.92
C LEU A 155 -48.46 23.45 11.97
N GLN A 156 -48.67 22.14 11.96
CA GLN A 156 -47.95 21.22 11.07
C GLN A 156 -48.20 21.50 9.59
N SER A 157 -49.37 22.01 9.21
CA SER A 157 -49.69 22.37 7.82
C SER A 157 -48.78 23.48 7.26
N ARG A 158 -48.09 24.22 8.14
CA ARG A 158 -47.07 25.23 7.79
C ARG A 158 -45.66 24.63 7.65
N GLY A 159 -45.49 23.35 7.99
CA GLY A 159 -44.21 22.64 8.02
C GLY A 159 -43.82 22.19 9.43
N VAL A 160 -42.94 21.18 9.51
CA VAL A 160 -42.28 20.81 10.77
C VAL A 160 -40.92 21.49 10.80
N HIS A 161 -40.74 22.37 11.77
CA HIS A 161 -39.50 23.13 11.94
C HIS A 161 -38.59 22.48 12.98
N LEU A 162 -37.29 22.76 12.86
CA LEU A 162 -36.25 22.22 13.74
C LEU A 162 -35.49 23.30 14.52
N HIS A 163 -35.65 24.59 14.18
CA HIS A 163 -34.90 25.70 14.77
C HIS A 163 -35.80 26.63 15.59
N PRO A 164 -35.30 27.19 16.72
CA PRO A 164 -36.07 28.12 17.55
C PRO A 164 -36.51 29.36 16.77
N GLY A 165 -37.68 29.92 17.11
CA GLY A 165 -38.20 31.15 16.48
C GLY A 165 -38.85 30.95 15.10
N SER A 166 -38.85 29.73 14.55
CA SER A 166 -39.51 29.42 13.29
C SER A 166 -41.04 29.45 13.45
N HIS A 167 -41.70 30.42 12.81
CA HIS A 167 -43.18 30.48 12.65
C HIS A 167 -44.03 30.37 13.93
N GLY A 168 -43.44 30.59 15.11
CA GLY A 168 -44.12 30.49 16.40
C GLY A 168 -44.32 29.06 16.92
N THR A 169 -43.59 28.07 16.40
CA THR A 169 -43.67 26.68 16.87
C THR A 169 -43.17 26.57 18.33
N PRO A 170 -43.94 25.97 19.26
CA PRO A 170 -43.52 25.73 20.63
C PRO A 170 -42.26 24.87 20.76
N GLU A 171 -41.40 25.16 21.75
CA GLU A 171 -40.10 24.48 21.92
C GLU A 171 -40.24 22.97 22.15
N HIS A 172 -41.29 22.51 22.83
CA HIS A 172 -41.48 21.07 23.05
C HIS A 172 -41.78 20.30 21.75
N LEU A 173 -42.43 20.93 20.76
CA LEU A 173 -42.64 20.32 19.44
C LEU A 173 -41.35 20.29 18.63
N LEU A 174 -40.51 21.33 18.74
CA LEU A 174 -39.18 21.37 18.13
C LEU A 174 -38.28 20.29 18.73
N ALA A 175 -38.27 20.15 20.06
CA ALA A 175 -37.50 19.13 20.76
C ALA A 175 -37.95 17.71 20.36
N ALA A 176 -39.26 17.46 20.29
CA ALA A 176 -39.79 16.18 19.84
C ALA A 176 -39.44 15.87 18.37
N ALA A 177 -39.45 16.88 17.50
CA ALA A 177 -39.02 16.73 16.11
C ALA A 177 -37.53 16.34 16.04
N ARG A 178 -36.64 17.09 16.72
CA ARG A 178 -35.20 16.78 16.78
C ARG A 178 -34.93 15.37 17.31
N GLU A 179 -35.60 14.97 18.39
CA GLU A 179 -35.46 13.64 18.98
C GLU A 179 -35.89 12.54 18.00
N ARG A 180 -37.03 12.72 17.32
CA ARG A 180 -37.56 11.74 16.37
C ARG A 180 -36.67 11.62 15.13
N LEU A 181 -36.14 12.74 14.65
CA LEU A 181 -35.18 12.77 13.54
C LEU A 181 -33.89 12.04 13.92
N GLY A 182 -33.31 12.31 15.10
CA GLY A 182 -32.12 11.61 15.58
C GLY A 182 -32.34 10.10 15.69
N LYS A 183 -33.50 9.66 16.19
CA LYS A 183 -33.87 8.23 16.23
C LYS A 183 -34.00 7.62 14.83
N ALA A 184 -34.58 8.33 13.87
CA ALA A 184 -34.75 7.86 12.49
C ALA A 184 -33.42 7.67 11.77
N LEU A 185 -32.44 8.55 12.04
CA LEU A 185 -31.10 8.49 11.46
C LEU A 185 -30.13 7.55 12.22
N GLY A 186 -30.55 6.97 13.35
CA GLY A 186 -29.67 6.16 14.19
C GLY A 186 -28.69 6.96 15.07
N ALA A 187 -28.88 8.28 15.17
CA ALA A 187 -28.04 9.21 15.93
C ALA A 187 -28.85 9.99 17.00
N PRO A 188 -29.45 9.31 17.99
CA PRO A 188 -30.27 9.97 19.02
C PRO A 188 -29.41 10.87 19.92
N GLY A 189 -29.92 12.05 20.26
CA GLY A 189 -29.29 12.97 21.22
C GLY A 189 -28.17 13.84 20.67
N ARG A 190 -27.88 13.78 19.37
CA ARG A 190 -26.90 14.67 18.71
C ARG A 190 -27.44 16.09 18.55
N THR A 191 -26.54 17.07 18.51
CA THR A 191 -26.92 18.46 18.26
C THR A 191 -27.25 18.72 16.80
N LEU A 192 -28.23 19.60 16.58
CA LEU A 192 -28.60 20.09 15.26
C LEU A 192 -28.10 21.52 15.10
N HIS A 193 -27.41 21.80 13.99
CA HIS A 193 -26.96 23.14 13.64
C HIS A 193 -27.16 23.42 12.14
N GLN A 194 -27.15 24.69 11.74
CA GLN A 194 -27.29 25.09 10.34
C GLN A 194 -25.91 25.28 9.70
N HIS A 195 -25.77 24.85 8.45
CA HIS A 195 -24.58 25.04 7.62
C HIS A 195 -24.96 25.70 6.30
N ASP A 196 -24.24 26.75 5.91
CA ASP A 196 -24.37 27.35 4.58
C ASP A 196 -23.54 26.54 3.57
N ALA A 197 -24.24 25.71 2.79
CA ALA A 197 -23.65 24.82 1.79
C ALA A 197 -23.24 25.54 0.50
N THR A 198 -23.22 26.88 0.46
CA THR A 198 -22.84 27.62 -0.77
C THR A 198 -21.40 27.31 -1.20
N ARG A 199 -20.44 27.29 -0.26
CA ARG A 199 -19.04 26.92 -0.56
C ARG A 199 -18.91 25.44 -0.93
N GLN A 200 -19.57 24.58 -0.16
CA GLN A 200 -19.65 23.15 -0.42
C GLN A 200 -20.15 22.89 -1.86
N ALA A 201 -21.19 23.57 -2.30
CA ALA A 201 -21.75 23.38 -3.64
C ALA A 201 -20.75 23.73 -4.75
N ASP A 202 -20.01 24.83 -4.63
CA ASP A 202 -18.95 25.19 -5.59
C ASP A 202 -17.84 24.13 -5.62
N VAL A 203 -17.31 23.75 -4.44
CA VAL A 203 -16.23 22.77 -4.31
C VAL A 203 -16.65 21.41 -4.89
N LEU A 204 -17.82 20.90 -4.51
CA LEU A 204 -18.33 19.62 -5.00
C LEU A 204 -18.67 19.66 -6.49
N SER A 205 -19.09 20.81 -7.03
CA SER A 205 -19.31 20.97 -8.48
C SER A 205 -18.00 20.85 -9.25
N ARG A 206 -16.93 21.51 -8.79
CA ARG A 206 -15.57 21.38 -9.37
C ARG A 206 -15.04 19.97 -9.25
N ALA A 207 -15.22 19.34 -8.09
CA ALA A 207 -14.81 17.95 -7.89
C ALA A 207 -15.51 16.97 -8.86
N ARG A 208 -16.82 17.16 -9.13
CA ARG A 208 -17.52 16.38 -10.16
C ARG A 208 -17.02 16.66 -11.58
N ALA A 209 -16.77 17.92 -11.92
CA ALA A 209 -16.21 18.26 -13.23
C ALA A 209 -14.84 17.61 -13.44
N LEU A 210 -14.02 17.59 -12.38
CA LEU A 210 -12.73 16.92 -12.37
C LEU A 210 -12.86 15.40 -12.50
N ALA A 211 -13.79 14.77 -11.77
CA ALA A 211 -14.02 13.33 -11.85
C ALA A 211 -14.49 12.88 -13.25
N ALA A 212 -15.21 13.76 -13.96
CA ALA A 212 -15.68 13.51 -15.33
C ALA A 212 -14.64 13.82 -16.41
N ASP A 213 -13.53 14.47 -16.06
CA ASP A 213 -12.49 14.84 -17.02
C ASP A 213 -11.62 13.61 -17.38
N PRO A 214 -11.54 13.22 -18.66
CA PRO A 214 -10.76 12.06 -19.10
C PRO A 214 -9.25 12.18 -18.88
N HIS A 215 -8.74 13.39 -18.62
CA HIS A 215 -7.32 13.63 -18.36
C HIS A 215 -7.00 13.79 -16.86
N SER A 216 -8.03 13.69 -16.01
CA SER A 216 -7.86 13.80 -14.57
C SER A 216 -7.16 12.57 -13.97
N GLU A 217 -6.49 12.77 -12.84
CA GLU A 217 -5.87 11.68 -12.07
C GLU A 217 -6.82 10.48 -11.82
N PRO A 218 -8.09 10.65 -11.42
CA PRO A 218 -9.04 9.53 -11.31
C PRO A 218 -9.27 8.76 -12.61
N ALA A 219 -9.40 9.46 -13.75
CA ALA A 219 -9.60 8.81 -15.05
C ALA A 219 -8.33 8.06 -15.49
N LEU A 220 -7.15 8.66 -15.30
CA LEU A 220 -5.87 8.03 -15.56
C LEU A 220 -5.67 6.79 -14.67
N ARG A 221 -6.06 6.85 -13.39
CA ARG A 221 -6.01 5.70 -12.47
C ARG A 221 -6.84 4.53 -12.99
N GLN A 222 -8.11 4.77 -13.33
CA GLN A 222 -9.00 3.73 -13.86
C GLN A 222 -8.48 3.14 -15.19
N GLN A 223 -7.84 3.97 -16.03
CA GLN A 223 -7.23 3.50 -17.26
C GLN A 223 -5.93 2.72 -17.02
N ALA A 224 -5.12 3.12 -16.04
CA ALA A 224 -3.92 2.38 -15.61
C ALA A 224 -4.27 0.99 -15.06
N GLU A 225 -5.30 0.87 -14.21
CA GLU A 225 -5.78 -0.43 -13.70
C GLU A 225 -6.21 -1.39 -14.84
N ARG A 226 -6.92 -0.85 -15.85
CA ARG A 226 -7.30 -1.60 -17.05
C ARG A 226 -6.09 -2.03 -17.87
N LEU A 227 -5.13 -1.14 -18.07
CA LEU A 227 -3.90 -1.43 -18.82
C LEU A 227 -3.01 -2.42 -18.08
N LEU A 228 -2.91 -2.36 -16.75
CA LEU A 228 -2.15 -3.33 -15.96
C LEU A 228 -2.79 -4.73 -16.03
N THR A 229 -4.13 -4.80 -15.97
CA THR A 229 -4.86 -6.05 -16.18
C THR A 229 -4.62 -6.61 -17.59
N ALA A 230 -4.65 -5.75 -18.61
CA ALA A 230 -4.35 -6.14 -19.99
C ALA A 230 -2.90 -6.64 -20.14
N LEU A 231 -1.93 -5.94 -19.55
CA LEU A 231 -0.52 -6.31 -19.56
C LEU A 231 -0.28 -7.67 -18.89
N THR A 232 -0.92 -7.91 -17.76
CA THR A 232 -0.84 -9.19 -17.03
C THR A 232 -1.37 -10.33 -17.90
N ASN A 233 -2.48 -10.12 -18.60
CA ASN A 233 -3.03 -11.11 -19.52
C ASN A 233 -2.14 -11.33 -20.75
N GLU A 234 -1.60 -10.27 -21.35
CA GLU A 234 -0.67 -10.37 -22.49
C GLU A 234 0.58 -11.17 -22.12
N ARG A 235 1.15 -10.94 -20.92
CA ARG A 235 2.30 -11.68 -20.41
C ARG A 235 1.99 -13.15 -20.15
N ALA A 236 0.86 -13.44 -19.51
CA ALA A 236 0.41 -14.81 -19.32
C ALA A 236 0.25 -15.51 -20.67
N GLU A 237 -0.31 -14.84 -21.68
CA GLU A 237 -0.44 -15.40 -23.03
C GLU A 237 0.92 -15.68 -23.68
N ILE A 238 1.91 -14.78 -23.55
CA ILE A 238 3.28 -14.98 -24.04
C ILE A 238 3.89 -16.22 -23.37
N LEU A 239 3.76 -16.35 -22.05
CA LEU A 239 4.27 -17.51 -21.31
C LEU A 239 3.61 -18.82 -21.79
N LEU A 240 2.28 -18.83 -21.92
CA LEU A 240 1.54 -20.01 -22.36
C LEU A 240 1.85 -20.41 -23.82
N ARG A 241 2.29 -19.48 -24.66
CA ARG A 241 2.78 -19.77 -26.02
C ARG A 241 4.17 -20.41 -26.02
N GLN A 242 4.96 -20.22 -24.95
CA GLN A 242 6.27 -20.86 -24.79
C GLN A 242 6.14 -22.26 -24.17
N LEU A 243 5.03 -22.55 -23.48
CA LEU A 243 4.80 -23.86 -22.85
C LEU A 243 4.26 -24.89 -23.86
N PRO A 244 4.92 -26.05 -24.02
CA PRO A 244 4.40 -27.15 -24.83
C PRO A 244 3.15 -27.75 -24.18
N VAL A 245 2.29 -28.40 -24.98
CA VAL A 245 1.05 -29.05 -24.47
C VAL A 245 1.28 -30.06 -23.34
N ASP A 246 2.45 -30.69 -23.26
CA ASP A 246 2.80 -31.61 -22.17
C ASP A 246 2.91 -30.92 -20.80
N ALA A 247 3.16 -29.61 -20.76
CA ALA A 247 3.19 -28.83 -19.52
C ALA A 247 1.85 -28.91 -18.76
N LEU A 248 0.73 -29.18 -19.44
CA LEU A 248 -0.59 -29.37 -18.83
C LEU A 248 -0.63 -30.47 -17.77
N ARG A 249 0.33 -31.41 -17.77
CA ARG A 249 0.46 -32.45 -16.73
C ARG A 249 0.75 -31.87 -15.34
N THR A 250 1.40 -30.71 -15.28
CA THR A 250 1.75 -30.06 -14.01
C THR A 250 0.52 -29.48 -13.30
N ALA A 251 -0.50 -29.08 -14.06
CA ALA A 251 -1.72 -28.46 -13.53
C ALA A 251 -2.82 -29.45 -13.13
N THR A 252 -2.68 -30.75 -13.44
CA THR A 252 -3.70 -31.74 -13.09
C THR A 252 -3.15 -33.15 -12.93
N ASN A 253 -3.66 -33.86 -11.93
CA ASN A 253 -3.38 -35.29 -11.71
C ASN A 253 -4.23 -36.20 -12.62
N GLU A 254 -5.11 -35.64 -13.45
CA GLU A 254 -5.92 -36.42 -14.38
C GLU A 254 -5.10 -36.91 -15.60
N ARG A 255 -5.44 -38.09 -16.13
CA ARG A 255 -4.82 -38.62 -17.35
C ARG A 255 -5.27 -37.80 -18.56
N LEU A 256 -4.35 -36.98 -19.09
CA LEU A 256 -4.51 -36.23 -20.33
C LEU A 256 -3.88 -36.96 -21.53
N ARG A 257 -4.45 -36.77 -22.71
CA ARG A 257 -3.95 -37.31 -23.99
C ARG A 257 -3.56 -36.16 -24.90
N PHE A 258 -2.33 -36.21 -25.41
CA PHE A 258 -1.76 -35.14 -26.26
C PHE A 258 -1.49 -35.60 -27.71
N ALA A 259 -1.38 -36.92 -27.95
CA ALA A 259 -1.12 -37.46 -29.27
C ALA A 259 -2.21 -37.08 -30.29
N GLY A 260 -1.80 -36.55 -31.45
CA GLY A 260 -2.67 -36.11 -32.54
C GLY A 260 -3.16 -34.66 -32.43
N LEU A 261 -2.77 -33.90 -31.40
CA LEU A 261 -3.08 -32.47 -31.30
C LEU A 261 -2.35 -31.64 -32.36
N GLU A 262 -1.15 -32.07 -32.77
CA GLU A 262 -0.38 -31.46 -33.85
C GLU A 262 -1.16 -31.44 -35.17
N ASP A 263 -1.95 -32.50 -35.44
CA ASP A 263 -2.77 -32.64 -36.66
C ASP A 263 -3.85 -31.55 -36.79
N VAL A 264 -4.27 -30.94 -35.66
CA VAL A 264 -5.24 -29.84 -35.63
C VAL A 264 -4.58 -28.47 -35.42
N GLY A 265 -3.24 -28.42 -35.41
CA GLY A 265 -2.43 -27.21 -35.27
C GLY A 265 -2.26 -26.74 -33.82
N VAL A 266 -2.28 -27.66 -32.86
CA VAL A 266 -2.15 -27.35 -31.43
C VAL A 266 -0.81 -27.86 -30.91
N PHE A 267 0.09 -26.94 -30.57
CA PHE A 267 1.46 -27.24 -30.12
C PHE A 267 1.74 -26.76 -28.70
N THR A 268 1.05 -25.70 -28.29
CA THR A 268 1.28 -24.98 -27.03
C THR A 268 0.06 -25.00 -26.11
N VAL A 269 0.24 -24.61 -24.85
CA VAL A 269 -0.87 -24.42 -23.92
C VAL A 269 -1.81 -23.31 -24.39
N ALA A 270 -1.27 -22.22 -24.97
CA ALA A 270 -2.07 -21.15 -25.55
C ALA A 270 -2.98 -21.64 -26.69
N ASP A 271 -2.48 -22.54 -27.54
CA ASP A 271 -3.26 -23.11 -28.66
C ASP A 271 -4.49 -23.88 -28.16
N ILE A 272 -4.38 -24.57 -27.02
CA ILE A 272 -5.50 -25.28 -26.39
C ILE A 272 -6.63 -24.32 -25.97
N LEU A 273 -6.27 -23.14 -25.44
CA LEU A 273 -7.23 -22.13 -25.00
C LEU A 273 -7.93 -21.45 -26.19
N ALA A 274 -7.15 -21.16 -27.24
CA ALA A 274 -7.60 -20.52 -28.47
C ALA A 274 -8.45 -21.47 -29.34
N THR A 275 -8.20 -22.78 -29.27
CA THR A 275 -8.89 -23.77 -30.10
C THR A 275 -10.29 -24.10 -29.55
N PRO A 276 -11.37 -23.93 -30.35
CA PRO A 276 -12.71 -24.32 -29.94
C PRO A 276 -12.80 -25.82 -29.61
N THR A 277 -13.56 -26.17 -28.57
CA THR A 277 -13.67 -27.56 -28.08
C THR A 277 -14.09 -28.56 -29.17
N GLY A 278 -14.94 -28.14 -30.12
CA GLY A 278 -15.36 -28.99 -31.25
C GLY A 278 -14.23 -29.41 -32.19
N ARG A 279 -13.19 -28.57 -32.34
CA ARG A 279 -12.00 -28.88 -33.15
C ARG A 279 -11.06 -29.83 -32.41
N LEU A 280 -10.92 -29.68 -31.09
CA LEU A 280 -10.17 -30.63 -30.25
C LEU A 280 -10.78 -32.04 -30.30
N THR A 281 -12.10 -32.17 -30.43
CA THR A 281 -12.77 -33.47 -30.53
C THR A 281 -12.63 -34.17 -31.89
N GLN A 282 -12.05 -33.50 -32.90
CA GLN A 282 -11.75 -34.13 -34.19
C GLN A 282 -10.50 -35.02 -34.14
N VAL A 283 -9.67 -34.85 -33.12
CA VAL A 283 -8.48 -35.67 -32.89
C VAL A 283 -8.87 -37.07 -32.44
N GLN A 284 -8.36 -38.09 -33.13
CA GLN A 284 -8.70 -39.48 -32.85
C GLN A 284 -8.30 -39.86 -31.42
N GLY A 285 -9.31 -40.13 -30.58
CA GLY A 285 -9.12 -40.51 -29.18
C GLY A 285 -9.23 -39.36 -28.17
N ILE A 286 -9.59 -38.15 -28.61
CA ILE A 286 -9.98 -37.03 -27.74
C ILE A 286 -11.51 -36.85 -27.82
N GLY A 287 -12.23 -37.32 -26.80
CA GLY A 287 -13.67 -37.10 -26.67
C GLY A 287 -14.01 -35.77 -26.00
N ALA A 288 -15.29 -35.38 -25.98
CA ALA A 288 -15.76 -34.12 -25.38
C ALA A 288 -15.36 -33.93 -23.91
N THR A 289 -15.26 -35.03 -23.15
CA THR A 289 -14.78 -34.99 -21.76
C THR A 289 -13.28 -34.72 -21.70
N THR A 290 -12.47 -35.37 -22.54
CA THR A 290 -11.02 -35.14 -22.62
C THR A 290 -10.69 -33.72 -23.08
N ALA A 291 -11.42 -33.19 -24.07
CA ALA A 291 -11.26 -31.82 -24.54
C ALA A 291 -11.59 -30.77 -23.46
N ARG A 292 -12.64 -31.01 -22.64
CA ARG A 292 -12.94 -30.14 -21.48
C ARG A 292 -11.85 -30.18 -20.42
N ARG A 293 -11.26 -31.36 -20.16
CA ARG A 293 -10.15 -31.51 -19.22
C ARG A 293 -8.88 -30.80 -19.68
N LEU A 294 -8.54 -30.91 -20.96
CA LEU A 294 -7.42 -30.18 -21.56
C LEU A 294 -7.60 -28.66 -21.40
N ARG A 295 -8.79 -28.13 -21.71
CA ARG A 295 -9.09 -26.71 -21.49
C ARG A 295 -9.08 -26.31 -20.02
N ALA A 296 -9.61 -27.14 -19.12
CA ALA A 296 -9.59 -26.85 -17.69
C ALA A 296 -8.15 -26.78 -17.16
N ALA A 297 -7.28 -27.72 -17.55
CA ALA A 297 -5.87 -27.71 -17.18
C ALA A 297 -5.14 -26.49 -17.77
N ALA A 298 -5.42 -26.11 -19.02
CA ALA A 298 -4.85 -24.92 -19.64
C ALA A 298 -5.31 -23.63 -18.95
N GLU A 299 -6.57 -23.59 -18.52
CA GLU A 299 -7.14 -22.47 -17.76
C GLU A 299 -6.54 -22.38 -16.35
N THR A 300 -6.26 -23.52 -15.70
CA THR A 300 -5.50 -23.54 -14.44
C THR A 300 -4.11 -22.94 -14.63
N LEU A 301 -3.33 -23.37 -15.65
CA LEU A 301 -2.03 -22.77 -15.94
C LEU A 301 -2.12 -21.28 -16.28
N ARG A 302 -3.19 -20.84 -16.95
CA ARG A 302 -3.44 -19.42 -17.22
C ARG A 302 -3.68 -18.63 -15.94
N GLN A 303 -4.48 -19.18 -15.02
CA GLN A 303 -4.76 -18.55 -13.73
C GLN A 303 -3.52 -18.50 -12.85
N GLU A 304 -2.72 -19.57 -12.85
CA GLU A 304 -1.41 -19.57 -12.21
C GLU A 304 -0.51 -18.50 -12.82
N ALA A 305 -0.34 -18.48 -14.15
CA ALA A 305 0.47 -17.48 -14.84
C ALA A 305 0.05 -16.03 -14.53
N VAL A 306 -1.25 -15.73 -14.53
CA VAL A 306 -1.79 -14.41 -14.15
C VAL A 306 -1.51 -14.09 -12.68
N GLY A 307 -1.58 -15.10 -11.80
CA GLY A 307 -1.34 -14.95 -10.37
C GLY A 307 0.13 -14.77 -9.98
N THR A 308 1.07 -15.21 -10.81
CA THR A 308 2.51 -15.10 -10.54
C THR A 308 3.11 -13.74 -10.96
N HIS A 309 2.41 -12.95 -11.77
CA HIS A 309 3.01 -11.75 -12.37
C HIS A 309 3.01 -10.54 -11.43
N THR A 310 4.20 -9.97 -11.27
CA THR A 310 4.52 -8.70 -10.59
C THR A 310 3.83 -7.50 -11.21
N THR A 311 3.60 -6.43 -10.44
CA THR A 311 3.05 -5.14 -10.88
C THR A 311 3.96 -4.34 -11.83
N GLY A 312 5.14 -4.88 -12.18
CA GLY A 312 6.11 -4.17 -13.00
C GLY A 312 5.75 -4.08 -14.50
N ILE A 313 6.11 -2.97 -15.14
CA ILE A 313 5.84 -2.67 -16.56
C ILE A 313 6.65 -3.59 -17.51
N GLY A 314 7.89 -3.96 -17.15
CA GLY A 314 8.76 -4.83 -17.95
C GLY A 314 9.55 -4.11 -19.05
N ASP A 315 10.30 -4.86 -19.86
CA ASP A 315 11.17 -4.36 -20.95
C ASP A 315 10.60 -4.59 -22.36
N THR A 316 9.48 -5.31 -22.46
CA THR A 316 8.88 -5.71 -23.72
C THR A 316 7.78 -4.72 -24.12
N PRO A 317 7.86 -4.08 -25.32
CA PRO A 317 6.92 -3.03 -25.75
C PRO A 317 5.58 -3.61 -26.22
N THR A 318 4.84 -4.27 -25.34
CA THR A 318 3.49 -4.75 -25.67
C THR A 318 2.51 -3.58 -25.84
N GLN A 319 1.33 -3.84 -26.39
CA GLN A 319 0.31 -2.80 -26.58
C GLN A 319 -0.12 -2.22 -25.22
N ALA A 320 -0.35 -3.07 -24.23
CA ALA A 320 -0.69 -2.62 -22.88
C ALA A 320 0.48 -1.88 -22.20
N ALA A 321 1.72 -2.37 -22.30
CA ALA A 321 2.90 -1.74 -21.70
C ALA A 321 3.15 -0.33 -22.28
N THR A 322 3.16 -0.19 -23.60
CA THR A 322 3.36 1.11 -24.26
C THR A 322 2.20 2.08 -24.02
N GLY A 323 0.97 1.56 -23.85
CA GLY A 323 -0.19 2.35 -23.42
C GLY A 323 -0.03 2.86 -21.98
N LEU A 324 0.43 2.00 -21.07
CA LEU A 324 0.65 2.33 -19.66
C LEU A 324 1.76 3.38 -19.50
N VAL A 325 2.89 3.20 -20.19
CA VAL A 325 4.01 4.18 -20.17
C VAL A 325 3.56 5.54 -20.67
N ARG A 326 2.78 5.62 -21.76
CA ARG A 326 2.23 6.89 -22.25
C ARG A 326 1.30 7.55 -21.24
N LEU A 327 0.44 6.77 -20.60
CA LEU A 327 -0.45 7.25 -19.55
C LEU A 327 0.34 7.80 -18.36
N LEU A 328 1.38 7.09 -17.91
CA LEU A 328 2.23 7.52 -16.81
C LEU A 328 3.01 8.78 -17.16
N ALA A 329 3.50 8.92 -18.40
CA ALA A 329 4.13 10.15 -18.87
C ALA A 329 3.16 11.35 -18.86
N GLN A 330 1.87 11.11 -19.14
CA GLN A 330 0.83 12.13 -18.97
C GLN A 330 0.60 12.45 -17.49
N PHE A 331 0.55 11.43 -16.62
CA PHE A 331 0.38 11.61 -15.19
C PHE A 331 1.54 12.41 -14.57
N ASP A 332 2.79 12.16 -14.99
CA ASP A 332 3.99 12.86 -14.55
C ASP A 332 3.83 14.39 -14.64
N GLN A 333 3.25 14.88 -15.74
CA GLN A 333 3.07 16.32 -15.98
C GLN A 333 1.98 16.97 -15.13
N ILE A 334 1.04 16.18 -14.59
CA ILE A 334 -0.06 16.68 -13.74
C ILE A 334 0.11 16.31 -12.26
N ASN A 335 1.10 15.47 -11.92
CA ASN A 335 1.38 15.00 -10.58
C ASN A 335 2.12 16.06 -9.74
N VAL A 336 1.46 17.19 -9.52
CA VAL A 336 2.01 18.35 -8.79
C VAL A 336 1.61 18.41 -7.33
N LEU A 337 0.67 17.55 -6.91
CA LEU A 337 0.13 17.55 -5.56
C LEU A 337 1.03 16.77 -4.60
N ASP A 338 1.22 17.31 -3.40
CA ASP A 338 1.83 16.54 -2.31
C ASP A 338 0.86 15.48 -1.75
N GLU A 339 1.36 14.63 -0.87
CA GLU A 339 0.63 13.48 -0.31
C GLU A 339 -0.64 13.89 0.44
N ILE A 340 -0.58 14.98 1.23
CA ILE A 340 -1.72 15.48 2.01
C ILE A 340 -2.76 16.08 1.07
N GLN A 341 -2.31 16.88 0.10
CA GLN A 341 -3.19 17.47 -0.91
C GLN A 341 -3.90 16.40 -1.74
N ARG A 342 -3.19 15.32 -2.09
CA ARG A 342 -3.75 14.16 -2.80
C ARG A 342 -4.79 13.45 -1.93
N ALA A 343 -4.49 13.18 -0.66
CA ALA A 343 -5.44 12.57 0.27
C ALA A 343 -6.71 13.43 0.46
N ARG A 344 -6.55 14.75 0.67
CA ARG A 344 -7.68 15.70 0.74
C ARG A 344 -8.51 15.67 -0.53
N ARG A 345 -7.88 15.77 -1.71
CA ARG A 345 -8.56 15.72 -3.01
C ARG A 345 -9.33 14.41 -3.18
N ARG A 346 -8.77 13.26 -2.80
CA ARG A 346 -9.48 11.96 -2.83
C ARG A 346 -10.73 11.98 -1.95
N ARG A 347 -10.64 12.48 -0.70
CA ARG A 347 -11.80 12.61 0.19
C ARG A 347 -12.86 13.53 -0.42
N ILE A 348 -12.48 14.68 -0.97
CA ILE A 348 -13.40 15.60 -1.64
C ILE A 348 -14.10 14.96 -2.84
N LEU A 349 -13.38 14.19 -3.66
CA LEU A 349 -13.98 13.42 -4.75
C LEU A 349 -14.98 12.39 -4.22
N ALA A 350 -14.66 11.67 -3.15
CA ALA A 350 -15.58 10.74 -2.50
C ALA A 350 -16.81 11.43 -1.89
N TYR A 351 -16.65 12.64 -1.35
CA TYR A 351 -17.77 13.49 -0.92
C TYR A 351 -18.67 13.85 -2.11
N ALA A 352 -18.08 14.19 -3.26
CA ALA A 352 -18.81 14.60 -4.46
C ALA A 352 -19.64 13.47 -5.09
N GLU A 353 -19.28 12.20 -4.86
CA GLU A 353 -20.11 11.05 -5.26
C GLU A 353 -21.40 10.95 -4.45
N LYS A 354 -21.36 11.29 -3.15
CA LYS A 354 -22.45 11.05 -2.20
C LYS A 354 -23.30 12.28 -1.90
N ILE A 355 -22.71 13.47 -1.90
CA ILE A 355 -23.31 14.71 -1.40
C ILE A 355 -23.73 15.60 -2.58
N PRO A 356 -25.01 16.03 -2.68
CA PRO A 356 -25.43 16.90 -3.78
C PRO A 356 -24.71 18.26 -3.77
N ALA A 357 -24.36 18.78 -4.96
CA ALA A 357 -23.69 20.09 -5.10
C ALA A 357 -24.75 21.20 -5.19
N THR A 358 -25.59 21.28 -4.18
CA THR A 358 -26.65 22.29 -4.08
C THR A 358 -26.37 23.21 -2.91
N GLY A 359 -26.39 24.53 -3.16
CA GLY A 359 -26.18 25.52 -2.11
C GLY A 359 -27.37 25.70 -1.19
N GLY A 360 -27.28 26.72 -0.33
CA GLY A 360 -28.34 27.09 0.62
C GLY A 360 -28.08 26.56 2.03
N LEU A 361 -29.05 26.80 2.92
CA LEU A 361 -28.97 26.41 4.32
C LEU A 361 -29.36 24.93 4.48
N TRP A 362 -28.40 24.13 4.91
CA TRP A 362 -28.59 22.72 5.24
C TRP A 362 -28.61 22.55 6.76
N ASP A 363 -29.33 21.53 7.22
CA ASP A 363 -29.26 21.12 8.61
C ASP A 363 -28.19 20.03 8.76
N VAL A 364 -27.42 20.09 9.84
CA VAL A 364 -26.38 19.11 10.17
C VAL A 364 -26.68 18.54 11.54
N LEU A 365 -26.84 17.22 11.59
CA LEU A 365 -27.00 16.48 12.84
C LEU A 365 -25.66 15.85 13.20
N ALA A 366 -24.90 16.57 14.03
CA ALA A 366 -23.60 16.17 14.55
C ALA A 366 -23.23 17.04 15.76
N ASP A 367 -22.40 16.51 16.66
CA ASP A 367 -21.83 17.33 17.73
C ASP A 367 -20.77 18.29 17.15
N PRO A 368 -20.64 19.54 17.62
CA PRO A 368 -19.82 20.58 16.97
C PRO A 368 -18.31 20.28 16.94
N GLY A 369 -17.88 19.17 17.53
CA GLY A 369 -16.50 18.68 17.53
C GLY A 369 -16.34 17.25 17.03
N SER A 370 -17.36 16.67 16.36
CA SER A 370 -17.22 15.33 15.79
C SER A 370 -16.10 15.31 14.75
N PRO A 371 -15.24 14.27 14.74
CA PRO A 371 -14.12 14.18 13.81
C PRO A 371 -14.60 14.20 12.35
N GLU A 372 -15.74 13.57 12.05
CA GLU A 372 -16.30 13.49 10.70
C GLU A 372 -16.72 14.86 10.17
N TRP A 373 -17.39 15.68 11.00
CA TRP A 373 -17.79 17.03 10.60
C TRP A 373 -16.58 17.96 10.46
N ARG A 374 -15.61 17.85 11.38
CA ARG A 374 -14.39 18.67 11.34
C ARG A 374 -13.56 18.38 10.10
N GLU A 375 -13.36 17.11 9.75
CA GLU A 375 -12.63 16.73 8.55
C GLU A 375 -13.34 17.23 7.29
N PHE A 376 -14.65 16.97 7.18
CA PHE A 376 -15.43 17.40 6.02
C PHE A 376 -15.40 18.92 5.83
N SER A 377 -15.66 19.68 6.90
CA SER A 377 -15.68 21.15 6.83
C SER A 377 -14.29 21.73 6.52
N ASP A 378 -13.23 21.20 7.13
CA ASP A 378 -11.85 21.61 6.86
C ASP A 378 -11.44 21.32 5.41
N ASP A 379 -11.82 20.16 4.85
CA ASP A 379 -11.53 19.81 3.46
C ASP A 379 -12.26 20.74 2.47
N ILE A 380 -13.52 21.06 2.73
CA ILE A 380 -14.30 21.99 1.89
C ILE A 380 -13.72 23.41 1.96
N ASP A 381 -13.44 23.93 3.15
CA ASP A 381 -12.86 25.27 3.31
C ASP A 381 -11.46 25.35 2.68
N TRP A 382 -10.63 24.32 2.88
CA TRP A 382 -9.31 24.23 2.27
C TRP A 382 -9.39 24.24 0.74
N ALA A 383 -10.26 23.44 0.13
CA ALA A 383 -10.42 23.36 -1.32
C ALA A 383 -11.00 24.64 -1.93
N HIS A 384 -11.85 25.34 -1.18
CA HIS A 384 -12.38 26.64 -1.59
C HIS A 384 -11.27 27.70 -1.71
N VAL A 385 -10.29 27.69 -0.80
CA VAL A 385 -9.12 28.57 -0.85
C VAL A 385 -8.11 28.13 -1.92
N ASN A 386 -8.10 26.86 -2.29
CA ASN A 386 -7.18 26.27 -3.28
C ASN A 386 -7.92 25.70 -4.50
N PRO A 387 -8.66 26.52 -5.29
CA PRO A 387 -9.55 26.03 -6.34
C PRO A 387 -8.82 25.31 -7.48
N ASP A 388 -7.55 25.62 -7.72
CA ASP A 388 -6.74 25.04 -8.80
C ASP A 388 -6.49 23.54 -8.61
N ILE A 389 -6.56 23.03 -7.37
CA ILE A 389 -6.37 21.61 -7.06
C ILE A 389 -7.52 20.74 -7.61
N LEU A 390 -8.69 21.36 -7.84
CA LEU A 390 -9.85 20.72 -8.45
C LEU A 390 -10.06 21.13 -9.91
N ALA A 391 -9.12 21.87 -10.51
CA ALA A 391 -9.22 22.28 -11.90
C ALA A 391 -9.05 21.08 -12.85
N PRO A 392 -9.78 21.03 -13.98
CA PRO A 392 -9.58 20.03 -15.02
C PRO A 392 -8.10 19.98 -15.47
N ALA A 393 -7.62 18.78 -15.75
CA ALA A 393 -6.27 18.58 -16.26
C ALA A 393 -6.21 19.13 -17.70
N ARG A 394 -5.13 19.87 -18.01
CA ARG A 394 -4.90 20.32 -19.38
C ARG A 394 -4.44 19.13 -20.24
N PRO A 395 -4.92 19.00 -21.49
CA PRO A 395 -4.40 17.99 -22.40
C PRO A 395 -2.90 18.19 -22.59
N VAL A 396 -2.14 17.15 -22.30
CA VAL A 396 -0.68 17.12 -22.43
C VAL A 396 -0.32 16.53 -23.79
N SER A 397 0.51 17.25 -24.55
CA SER A 397 1.15 16.67 -25.74
C SER A 397 2.48 16.06 -25.32
N LEU A 398 2.61 14.74 -25.46
CA LEU A 398 3.88 14.05 -25.22
C LEU A 398 4.77 14.21 -26.45
N SER A 399 5.95 14.80 -26.28
CA SER A 399 6.99 14.89 -27.31
C SER A 399 8.03 13.80 -27.11
N GLY A 400 8.38 13.07 -28.18
CA GLY A 400 9.45 12.07 -28.16
C GLY A 400 8.98 10.62 -28.02
N ASP A 401 9.94 9.69 -27.99
CA ASP A 401 9.69 8.27 -27.78
C ASP A 401 9.59 7.98 -26.27
N THR A 402 8.35 7.87 -25.78
CA THR A 402 8.07 7.61 -24.36
C THR A 402 8.59 6.24 -23.89
N TRP A 403 8.72 5.27 -24.81
CA TRP A 403 9.23 3.95 -24.46
C TRP A 403 10.74 4.01 -24.20
N ALA A 404 11.47 4.74 -25.04
CA ALA A 404 12.89 5.00 -24.83
C ALA A 404 13.13 5.79 -23.53
N ASP A 405 12.31 6.80 -23.22
CA ASP A 405 12.39 7.52 -21.93
C ASP A 405 12.19 6.55 -20.76
N TYR A 406 11.15 5.71 -20.81
CA TYR A 406 10.89 4.70 -19.80
C TYR A 406 12.09 3.77 -19.58
N LEU A 407 12.67 3.19 -20.65
CA LEU A 407 13.83 2.30 -20.53
C LEU A 407 15.07 3.01 -19.94
N SER A 408 15.20 4.32 -20.13
CA SER A 408 16.31 5.10 -19.54
C SER A 408 16.12 5.38 -18.04
N ARG A 409 14.88 5.37 -17.54
CA ARG A 409 14.54 5.63 -16.13
C ARG A 409 13.33 4.82 -15.64
N PRO A 410 13.38 3.46 -15.64
CA PRO A 410 12.21 2.63 -15.32
C PRO A 410 11.70 2.84 -13.90
N ALA A 411 12.61 3.07 -12.96
CA ALA A 411 12.30 3.35 -11.56
C ALA A 411 11.42 4.60 -11.37
N HIS A 412 11.49 5.59 -12.26
CA HIS A 412 10.62 6.77 -12.20
C HIS A 412 9.18 6.42 -12.57
N TYR A 413 8.98 5.71 -13.67
CA TYR A 413 7.65 5.30 -14.14
C TYR A 413 6.96 4.33 -13.18
N GLN A 414 7.73 3.44 -12.57
CA GLN A 414 7.21 2.56 -11.53
C GLN A 414 6.78 3.37 -10.28
N ALA A 415 7.47 4.47 -9.97
CA ALA A 415 7.07 5.39 -8.89
C ALA A 415 5.72 6.02 -9.21
N LEU A 416 5.59 6.56 -10.42
CA LEU A 416 4.35 7.14 -10.91
C LEU A 416 3.20 6.14 -10.87
N LEU A 417 3.44 4.88 -11.26
CA LEU A 417 2.43 3.83 -11.22
C LEU A 417 1.99 3.55 -9.77
N ALA A 418 2.94 3.37 -8.86
CA ALA A 418 2.65 3.14 -7.44
C ALA A 418 1.87 4.31 -6.83
N THR A 419 2.28 5.56 -7.11
CA THR A 419 1.59 6.76 -6.64
C THR A 419 0.18 6.88 -7.21
N LEU A 420 0.00 6.61 -8.51
CA LEU A 420 -1.30 6.70 -9.18
C LEU A 420 -2.30 5.65 -8.66
N LEU A 421 -1.81 4.42 -8.46
CA LEU A 421 -2.60 3.28 -7.99
C LEU A 421 -2.69 3.18 -6.46
N ASP A 422 -2.00 4.05 -5.73
CA ASP A 422 -1.93 4.03 -4.26
C ASP A 422 -1.36 2.71 -3.69
N LEU A 423 -0.35 2.16 -4.36
CA LEU A 423 0.32 0.91 -4.01
C LEU A 423 1.58 1.15 -3.15
N GLU A 424 1.71 2.31 -2.51
CA GLU A 424 2.92 2.67 -1.78
C GLU A 424 3.00 1.93 -0.44
N VAL A 425 3.98 1.06 -0.30
CA VAL A 425 4.36 0.45 0.99
C VAL A 425 5.32 1.41 1.71
N GLU A 426 5.00 1.80 2.94
CA GLU A 426 5.86 2.66 3.78
C GLU A 426 6.85 1.84 4.65
N GLY A 427 6.38 0.70 5.15
CA GLY A 427 7.04 -0.10 6.19
C GLY A 427 6.88 0.49 7.60
N GLY A 428 7.60 -0.07 8.58
CA GLY A 428 7.64 0.44 9.95
C GLY A 428 6.66 -0.19 10.93
N ASP A 429 6.12 -1.38 10.63
CA ASP A 429 5.13 -2.09 11.46
C ASP A 429 5.61 -2.42 12.88
N ASP A 430 6.93 -2.44 13.10
CA ASP A 430 7.56 -2.69 14.40
C ASP A 430 7.62 -1.43 15.30
N LEU A 431 7.23 -0.24 14.81
CA LEU A 431 7.24 1.02 15.56
C LEU A 431 5.97 1.21 16.39
N ASP A 432 6.11 1.92 17.53
CA ASP A 432 4.98 2.35 18.33
C ASP A 432 4.07 3.33 17.55
N ALA A 433 2.75 3.27 17.83
CA ALA A 433 1.74 4.06 17.12
C ALA A 433 2.02 5.58 17.17
N ASP A 434 2.42 6.11 18.32
CA ASP A 434 2.72 7.54 18.51
C ASP A 434 3.92 7.98 17.66
N VAL A 435 4.93 7.11 17.52
CA VAL A 435 6.11 7.37 16.68
C VAL A 435 5.69 7.35 15.20
N LEU A 436 4.90 6.36 14.81
CA LEU A 436 4.39 6.23 13.44
C LEU A 436 3.56 7.45 13.03
N GLU A 437 2.70 7.94 13.93
CA GLU A 437 1.91 9.15 13.72
C GLU A 437 2.80 10.38 13.53
N ARG A 438 3.83 10.57 14.37
CA ARG A 438 4.80 11.68 14.21
C ARG A 438 5.54 11.62 12.88
N ILE A 439 5.94 10.42 12.43
CA ILE A 439 6.62 10.23 11.14
C ILE A 439 5.68 10.61 10.00
N ARG A 440 4.45 10.11 10.01
CA ARG A 440 3.44 10.40 8.98
C ARG A 440 3.00 11.87 8.96
N ALA A 441 2.99 12.53 10.12
CA ALA A 441 2.68 13.95 10.25
C ALA A 441 3.80 14.86 9.72
N LEU A 442 5.04 14.37 9.62
CA LEU A 442 6.17 15.18 9.15
C LEU A 442 6.09 15.43 7.64
N ARG A 443 5.87 16.69 7.25
CA ARG A 443 5.97 17.12 5.85
C ARG A 443 7.44 17.33 5.47
N LEU A 444 7.92 16.52 4.54
CA LEU A 444 9.22 16.76 3.90
C LEU A 444 9.16 18.05 3.07
N ASP A 445 9.86 19.08 3.53
CA ASP A 445 10.27 20.21 2.68
C ASP A 445 11.12 19.72 1.49
N ARG A 446 10.62 19.98 0.28
CA ARG A 446 11.24 19.56 -1.00
C ARG A 446 11.85 20.72 -1.77
N THR A 447 11.95 21.93 -1.17
CA THR A 447 12.43 23.14 -1.85
C THR A 447 13.78 22.95 -2.53
N HIS A 448 14.65 22.15 -1.92
CA HIS A 448 16.02 21.87 -2.40
C HIS A 448 16.17 20.51 -3.10
N LEU A 449 15.06 19.83 -3.44
CA LEU A 449 15.07 18.58 -4.20
C LEU A 449 14.82 18.85 -5.69
N THR A 450 15.62 18.22 -6.55
CA THR A 450 15.55 18.36 -8.00
C THR A 450 15.29 17.00 -8.65
N ASP A 451 14.25 16.87 -9.48
CA ASP A 451 13.98 15.66 -10.27
C ASP A 451 13.96 14.35 -9.43
N LEU A 452 13.50 14.43 -8.17
CA LEU A 452 13.47 13.30 -7.24
C LEU A 452 12.04 12.99 -6.79
N HIS A 453 11.52 11.86 -7.25
CA HIS A 453 10.27 11.27 -6.77
C HIS A 453 10.58 10.13 -5.80
N LEU A 454 10.38 10.39 -4.50
CA LEU A 454 10.54 9.38 -3.44
C LEU A 454 9.37 8.40 -3.47
N ARG A 455 9.66 7.10 -3.37
CA ARG A 455 8.65 6.08 -3.06
C ARG A 455 8.12 6.26 -1.63
N GLY A 456 6.96 5.68 -1.32
CA GLY A 456 6.38 5.68 0.03
C GLY A 456 7.40 5.30 1.10
N TYR A 457 8.05 4.14 0.96
CA TYR A 457 9.10 3.72 1.90
C TYR A 457 10.31 4.68 1.92
N GLN A 458 10.72 5.26 0.79
CA GLN A 458 11.86 6.19 0.78
C GLN A 458 11.52 7.49 1.52
N SER A 459 10.33 8.03 1.27
CA SER A 459 9.76 9.17 2.00
C SER A 459 9.69 8.86 3.49
N PHE A 460 9.18 7.67 3.84
CA PHE A 460 9.10 7.19 5.22
C PHE A 460 10.47 7.13 5.90
N GLY A 461 11.50 6.58 5.24
CA GLY A 461 12.84 6.48 5.83
C GLY A 461 13.53 7.83 6.01
N ALA A 462 13.31 8.77 5.10
CA ALA A 462 13.74 10.16 5.28
C ALA A 462 13.03 10.82 6.48
N ARG A 463 11.69 10.69 6.58
CA ARG A 463 10.91 11.21 7.72
C ARG A 463 11.32 10.55 9.04
N PHE A 464 11.55 9.23 9.04
CA PHE A 464 12.05 8.48 10.19
C PHE A 464 13.36 9.07 10.72
N THR A 465 14.31 9.35 9.82
CA THR A 465 15.59 9.99 10.16
C THR A 465 15.38 11.36 10.81
N LEU A 466 14.45 12.16 10.31
CA LEU A 466 14.17 13.51 10.82
C LEU A 466 13.45 13.48 12.18
N VAL A 467 12.50 12.54 12.37
CA VAL A 467 11.70 12.42 13.59
C VAL A 467 12.49 11.82 14.75
N GLN A 468 13.33 10.82 14.47
CA GLN A 468 14.14 10.10 15.46
C GLN A 468 15.56 10.68 15.62
N GLN A 469 15.96 11.60 14.73
CA GLN A 469 17.22 12.34 14.72
C GLN A 469 18.46 11.49 14.43
N LYS A 470 18.73 10.45 15.23
CA LYS A 470 19.90 9.59 15.10
C LYS A 470 19.45 8.15 14.90
N VAL A 471 19.68 7.60 13.71
CA VAL A 471 19.14 6.29 13.31
C VAL A 471 20.11 5.47 12.47
N ILE A 472 19.83 4.18 12.37
CA ILE A 472 20.44 3.25 11.43
C ILE A 472 19.39 2.86 10.40
N LEU A 473 19.73 3.04 9.12
CA LEU A 473 18.93 2.57 7.99
C LEU A 473 19.58 1.32 7.40
N GLY A 474 18.95 0.18 7.70
CA GLY A 474 19.36 -1.16 7.31
C GLY A 474 18.62 -1.71 6.08
N ASP A 475 17.98 -0.85 5.28
CA ASP A 475 17.32 -1.25 4.05
C ASP A 475 18.23 -2.11 3.16
N ASP A 476 17.64 -3.11 2.49
CA ASP A 476 18.35 -3.92 1.52
C ASP A 476 19.06 -3.07 0.46
N MET A 477 20.09 -3.66 -0.15
CA MET A 477 20.81 -3.02 -1.24
C MET A 477 19.85 -2.66 -2.39
N GLY A 478 20.08 -1.55 -3.07
CA GLY A 478 19.22 -1.15 -4.21
C GLY A 478 17.92 -0.43 -3.86
N LEU A 479 17.52 -0.31 -2.58
CA LEU A 479 16.33 0.45 -2.15
C LEU A 479 16.52 1.99 -2.12
N GLY A 480 17.68 2.50 -2.54
CA GLY A 480 17.92 3.95 -2.63
C GLY A 480 18.18 4.62 -1.28
N LYS A 481 19.05 4.04 -0.43
CA LYS A 481 19.46 4.65 0.84
C LYS A 481 20.07 6.06 0.67
N THR A 482 20.80 6.29 -0.41
CA THR A 482 21.38 7.60 -0.74
C THR A 482 20.31 8.66 -0.94
N VAL A 483 19.24 8.39 -1.72
CA VAL A 483 18.18 9.37 -1.97
C VAL A 483 17.37 9.70 -0.71
N GLN A 484 17.21 8.73 0.21
CA GLN A 484 16.60 8.97 1.52
C GLN A 484 17.45 9.94 2.37
N ALA A 485 18.76 9.75 2.37
CA ALA A 485 19.69 10.64 3.06
C ALA A 485 19.72 12.05 2.46
N LEU A 486 19.68 12.16 1.12
CA LEU A 486 19.61 13.44 0.41
C LEU A 486 18.29 14.18 0.69
N ALA A 487 17.17 13.46 0.74
CA ALA A 487 15.88 14.02 1.13
C ALA A 487 15.89 14.60 2.55
N ALA A 488 16.49 13.88 3.51
CA ALA A 488 16.67 14.40 4.87
C ALA A 488 17.61 15.62 4.91
N ALA A 489 18.71 15.60 4.14
CA ALA A 489 19.65 16.73 4.07
C ALA A 489 19.00 17.99 3.48
N ALA A 490 18.24 17.86 2.38
CA ALA A 490 17.52 18.96 1.75
C ALA A 490 16.48 19.58 2.69
N HIS A 491 15.76 18.73 3.43
CA HIS A 491 14.80 19.18 4.45
C HIS A 491 15.48 19.99 5.56
N LEU A 492 16.53 19.44 6.18
CA LEU A 492 17.26 20.13 7.25
C LEU A 492 17.88 21.44 6.77
N TYR A 493 18.37 21.48 5.52
CA TYR A 493 18.90 22.70 4.92
C TYR A 493 17.83 23.80 4.80
N ALA A 494 16.60 23.44 4.41
CA ALA A 494 15.45 24.35 4.36
C ALA A 494 15.09 24.90 5.76
N GLU A 495 15.25 24.09 6.81
CA GLU A 495 15.10 24.52 8.21
C GLU A 495 16.27 25.37 8.75
N GLY A 496 17.30 25.62 7.94
CA GLY A 496 18.48 26.41 8.30
C GLY A 496 19.64 25.62 8.92
N ARG A 497 19.53 24.29 8.99
CA ARG A 497 20.64 23.39 9.38
C ARG A 497 21.46 23.05 8.14
N ARG A 498 22.43 23.90 7.84
CA ARG A 498 23.07 23.95 6.52
C ARG A 498 24.28 23.06 6.34
N HIS A 499 24.80 22.41 7.39
CA HIS A 499 26.08 21.69 7.31
C HIS A 499 25.89 20.17 7.39
N THR A 500 25.79 19.51 6.23
CA THR A 500 25.74 18.04 6.12
C THR A 500 27.11 17.45 5.82
N LEU A 501 27.54 16.46 6.61
CA LEU A 501 28.77 15.69 6.40
C LEU A 501 28.43 14.25 6.01
N VAL A 502 28.94 13.78 4.87
CA VAL A 502 28.84 12.38 4.44
C VAL A 502 30.22 11.74 4.58
N VAL A 503 30.30 10.67 5.37
CA VAL A 503 31.50 9.82 5.49
C VAL A 503 31.25 8.53 4.75
N CYS A 504 32.00 8.26 3.68
CA CYS A 504 31.79 7.09 2.83
C CYS A 504 33.11 6.45 2.36
N PRO A 505 33.09 5.18 1.87
CA PRO A 505 34.25 4.60 1.20
C PRO A 505 34.70 5.41 -0.03
N ALA A 506 35.99 5.39 -0.33
CA ALA A 506 36.53 6.11 -1.50
C ALA A 506 35.89 5.67 -2.83
N SER A 507 35.47 4.40 -2.94
CA SER A 507 34.85 3.84 -4.13
C SER A 507 33.46 4.41 -4.44
N VAL A 508 32.72 4.90 -3.44
CA VAL A 508 31.34 5.41 -3.61
C VAL A 508 31.26 6.94 -3.59
N MET A 509 32.36 7.63 -3.31
CA MET A 509 32.40 9.09 -3.21
C MET A 509 31.93 9.80 -4.49
N THR A 510 32.34 9.32 -5.65
CA THR A 510 31.90 9.88 -6.95
C THR A 510 30.41 9.65 -7.19
N ASN A 511 29.86 8.51 -6.74
CA ASN A 511 28.42 8.25 -6.82
C ASN A 511 27.65 9.25 -5.94
N TRP A 512 28.10 9.46 -4.70
CA TRP A 512 27.52 10.46 -3.80
C TRP A 512 27.56 11.87 -4.40
N GLU A 513 28.68 12.27 -5.01
CA GLU A 513 28.79 13.58 -5.65
C GLU A 513 27.77 13.74 -6.77
N ARG A 514 27.67 12.75 -7.65
CA ARG A 514 26.73 12.76 -8.78
C ARG A 514 25.27 12.76 -8.31
N GLU A 515 24.90 11.86 -7.40
CA GLU A 515 23.53 11.79 -6.90
C GLU A 515 23.14 13.06 -6.13
N SER A 516 24.05 13.62 -5.34
CA SER A 516 23.81 14.90 -4.64
C SER A 516 23.53 16.04 -5.63
N ARG A 517 24.34 16.16 -6.70
CA ARG A 517 24.16 17.18 -7.73
C ARG A 517 22.93 16.95 -8.61
N ARG A 518 22.52 15.69 -8.79
CA ARG A 518 21.34 15.34 -9.59
C ARG A 518 20.05 15.61 -8.83
N PHE A 519 20.00 15.20 -7.57
CA PHE A 519 18.76 15.15 -6.80
C PHE A 519 18.58 16.33 -5.84
N THR A 520 19.58 17.19 -5.70
CA THR A 520 19.50 18.40 -4.88
C THR A 520 20.16 19.58 -5.58
N ASP A 521 19.73 20.80 -5.24
CA ASP A 521 20.40 22.04 -5.64
C ASP A 521 21.46 22.52 -4.62
N LEU A 522 21.76 21.69 -3.61
CA LEU A 522 22.70 22.01 -2.54
C LEU A 522 24.15 22.07 -3.05
N PRO A 523 25.00 22.98 -2.54
CA PRO A 523 26.43 22.96 -2.82
C PRO A 523 27.08 21.63 -2.36
N VAL A 524 27.91 21.03 -3.22
CA VAL A 524 28.58 19.75 -2.94
C VAL A 524 30.10 19.93 -2.95
N TYR A 525 30.77 19.51 -1.87
CA TYR A 525 32.20 19.65 -1.67
C TYR A 525 32.87 18.29 -1.51
N ARG A 526 33.77 17.95 -2.42
CA ARG A 526 34.58 16.73 -2.35
C ARG A 526 35.86 16.97 -1.56
N ALA A 527 35.86 16.62 -0.27
CA ALA A 527 37.01 16.80 0.63
C ALA A 527 38.00 15.62 0.52
N HIS A 528 38.62 15.46 -0.64
CA HIS A 528 39.58 14.37 -0.91
C HIS A 528 40.80 14.85 -1.70
N GLY A 529 41.94 14.17 -1.57
CA GLY A 529 43.16 14.51 -2.28
C GLY A 529 43.79 15.85 -1.85
N THR A 530 44.38 16.56 -2.80
CA THR A 530 45.08 17.84 -2.60
C THR A 530 44.15 18.97 -2.22
N ASP A 531 42.92 18.95 -2.73
CA ASP A 531 41.96 20.06 -2.62
C ASP A 531 41.11 19.96 -1.34
N ARG A 532 41.38 18.94 -0.51
CA ARG A 532 40.62 18.64 0.70
C ARG A 532 40.49 19.83 1.65
N VAL A 533 41.57 20.57 1.87
CA VAL A 533 41.60 21.69 2.84
C VAL A 533 40.71 22.84 2.35
N ASP A 534 40.79 23.17 1.06
CA ASP A 534 40.00 24.25 0.46
C ASP A 534 38.52 23.87 0.35
N ALA A 535 38.21 22.62 -0.01
CA ALA A 535 36.85 22.11 -0.05
C ALA A 535 36.17 22.15 1.32
N VAL A 536 36.90 21.80 2.38
CA VAL A 536 36.40 21.89 3.76
C VAL A 536 36.13 23.33 4.16
N ARG A 537 37.06 24.25 3.90
CA ARG A 537 36.89 25.67 4.24
C ARG A 537 35.67 26.25 3.53
N ALA A 538 35.52 25.99 2.24
CA ALA A 538 34.37 26.45 1.46
C ALA A 538 33.05 25.92 2.03
N TRP A 539 32.98 24.63 2.36
CA TRP A 539 31.81 24.03 3.00
C TRP A 539 31.48 24.66 4.36
N GLU A 540 32.48 24.92 5.19
CA GLU A 540 32.27 25.59 6.48
C GLU A 540 31.68 27.00 6.33
N GLU A 541 32.10 27.73 5.28
CA GLU A 541 31.64 29.09 4.99
C GLU A 541 30.22 29.14 4.40
N THR A 542 29.89 28.26 3.46
CA THR A 542 28.64 28.36 2.69
C THR A 542 27.56 27.37 3.09
N GLY A 543 27.93 26.27 3.77
CA GLY A 543 27.05 25.12 3.99
C GLY A 543 26.88 24.27 2.72
N GLY A 544 26.08 23.21 2.82
CA GLY A 544 25.85 22.20 1.80
C GLY A 544 26.29 20.81 2.27
N ILE A 545 26.67 19.97 1.31
CA ILE A 545 27.07 18.58 1.52
C ILE A 545 28.60 18.45 1.38
N CYS A 546 29.28 18.00 2.42
CA CYS A 546 30.71 17.67 2.37
C CYS A 546 30.90 16.15 2.29
N LEU A 547 31.62 15.67 1.28
CA LEU A 547 31.96 14.26 1.09
C LEU A 547 33.37 13.99 1.59
N LEU A 548 33.50 13.06 2.54
CA LEU A 548 34.76 12.72 3.19
C LEU A 548 34.96 11.21 3.25
N THR A 549 36.21 10.74 3.12
CA THR A 549 36.52 9.32 3.35
C THR A 549 36.70 9.02 4.84
N TYR A 550 36.59 7.75 5.23
CA TYR A 550 36.91 7.30 6.60
C TYR A 550 38.32 7.71 7.06
N ASP A 551 39.32 7.62 6.19
CA ASP A 551 40.68 8.11 6.50
C ASP A 551 40.73 9.63 6.60
N GLY A 552 39.99 10.33 5.74
CA GLY A 552 39.81 11.78 5.80
C GLY A 552 39.23 12.22 7.14
N ALA A 553 38.22 11.52 7.66
CA ALA A 553 37.58 11.80 8.95
C ALA A 553 38.57 11.75 10.12
N ARG A 554 39.58 10.87 10.06
CA ARG A 554 40.64 10.76 11.08
C ARG A 554 41.59 11.95 11.08
N THR A 555 41.95 12.45 9.91
CA THR A 555 43.03 13.45 9.75
C THR A 555 42.53 14.88 9.62
N THR A 556 41.23 15.08 9.38
CA THR A 556 40.66 16.39 9.07
C THR A 556 39.97 16.96 10.31
N GLN A 557 40.29 18.22 10.63
CA GLN A 557 39.56 18.97 11.63
C GLN A 557 38.41 19.71 10.92
N LEU A 558 37.20 19.53 11.43
CA LEU A 558 35.97 20.09 10.88
C LEU A 558 35.18 20.78 11.99
N ARG A 559 34.43 21.83 11.63
CA ARG A 559 33.30 22.32 12.43
C ARG A 559 32.32 21.18 12.72
N HIS A 560 31.54 21.35 13.79
CA HIS A 560 30.43 20.43 14.10
C HIS A 560 29.37 20.46 12.98
N PRO A 561 29.13 19.35 12.27
CA PRO A 561 28.06 19.25 11.28
C PRO A 561 26.69 19.21 11.97
N ASP A 562 25.65 19.69 11.29
CA ASP A 562 24.27 19.57 11.76
C ASP A 562 23.71 18.16 11.53
N PHE A 563 24.10 17.54 10.41
CA PHE A 563 23.69 16.20 9.97
C PHE A 563 24.90 15.38 9.52
N VAL A 564 25.03 14.15 10.02
CA VAL A 564 26.09 13.21 9.63
C VAL A 564 25.50 11.98 8.99
N VAL A 565 25.90 11.69 7.77
CA VAL A 565 25.60 10.43 7.09
C VAL A 565 26.86 9.56 7.09
N VAL A 566 26.73 8.32 7.55
CA VAL A 566 27.82 7.34 7.55
C VAL A 566 27.42 6.20 6.62
N ASP A 567 28.02 6.16 5.45
CA ASP A 567 27.77 5.12 4.46
C ASP A 567 28.67 3.90 4.68
N GLU A 568 28.14 2.70 4.47
CA GLU A 568 28.79 1.44 4.85
C GLU A 568 29.23 1.41 6.32
N ALA A 569 28.29 1.68 7.24
CA ALA A 569 28.54 1.80 8.68
C ALA A 569 29.16 0.55 9.32
N HIS A 570 29.14 -0.60 8.65
CA HIS A 570 29.90 -1.79 9.07
C HIS A 570 31.41 -1.50 9.22
N MET A 571 31.93 -0.48 8.55
CA MET A 571 33.32 -0.03 8.70
C MET A 571 33.62 0.52 10.09
N ILE A 572 32.64 1.02 10.85
CA ILE A 572 32.85 1.56 12.20
C ILE A 572 32.47 0.58 13.32
N LYS A 573 32.25 -0.70 13.00
CA LYS A 573 31.82 -1.74 13.96
C LYS A 573 32.76 -2.00 15.14
N ASN A 574 34.03 -1.62 15.05
CA ASN A 574 35.00 -1.79 16.14
C ASN A 574 35.31 -0.45 16.83
N PRO A 575 34.86 -0.23 18.09
CA PRO A 575 35.03 1.04 18.83
C PRO A 575 36.48 1.45 19.05
N SER A 576 37.40 0.50 19.09
CA SER A 576 38.81 0.77 19.42
C SER A 576 39.55 1.47 18.28
N THR A 577 39.06 1.36 17.03
CA THR A 577 39.76 1.83 15.84
C THR A 577 39.74 3.36 15.73
N GLY A 578 40.82 3.94 15.18
CA GLY A 578 40.94 5.39 15.03
C GLY A 578 39.86 6.01 14.12
N ARG A 579 39.46 5.28 13.06
CA ARG A 579 38.35 5.71 12.18
C ARG A 579 37.02 5.78 12.92
N THR A 580 36.70 4.77 13.74
CA THR A 580 35.45 4.75 14.53
C THR A 580 35.41 5.89 15.52
N LYS A 581 36.50 6.14 16.26
CA LYS A 581 36.59 7.27 17.20
C LYS A 581 36.37 8.62 16.53
N ALA A 582 36.95 8.81 15.34
CA ALA A 582 36.80 10.05 14.59
C ALA A 582 35.36 10.27 14.10
N VAL A 583 34.76 9.24 13.49
CA VAL A 583 33.38 9.31 13.00
C VAL A 583 32.38 9.46 14.15
N ARG A 584 32.59 8.74 15.26
CA ARG A 584 31.77 8.82 16.48
C ARG A 584 31.70 10.24 17.02
N ARG A 585 32.83 10.97 17.05
CA ARG A 585 32.85 12.38 17.46
C ARG A 585 31.91 13.26 16.63
N PHE A 586 31.82 13.02 15.32
CA PHE A 586 30.89 13.75 14.46
C PHE A 586 29.44 13.36 14.72
N ILE A 587 29.16 12.06 14.87
CA ILE A 587 27.82 11.55 15.23
C ILE A 587 27.33 12.15 16.55
N ASP A 588 28.19 12.21 17.57
CA ASP A 588 27.84 12.75 18.89
C ASP A 588 27.51 14.24 18.81
N ALA A 589 28.30 15.01 18.06
CA ALA A 589 28.14 16.45 17.93
C ALA A 589 26.96 16.88 17.05
N ALA A 590 26.57 16.04 16.09
CA ALA A 590 25.51 16.38 15.15
C ALA A 590 24.12 16.30 15.80
N SER A 591 23.22 17.16 15.34
CA SER A 591 21.82 17.11 15.73
C SER A 591 21.12 15.88 15.16
N HIS A 592 21.52 15.48 13.95
CA HIS A 592 21.01 14.32 13.25
C HIS A 592 22.16 13.41 12.80
N ALA A 593 21.92 12.10 12.78
CA ALA A 593 22.87 11.12 12.26
C ALA A 593 22.14 9.97 11.57
N LEU A 594 22.64 9.56 10.41
CA LEU A 594 22.09 8.47 9.61
C LEU A 594 23.20 7.48 9.26
N LEU A 595 23.15 6.29 9.86
CA LEU A 595 24.09 5.21 9.58
C LEU A 595 23.47 4.29 8.53
N LEU A 596 24.04 4.25 7.33
CA LEU A 596 23.59 3.38 6.24
C LEU A 596 24.37 2.07 6.27
N SER A 597 23.66 0.94 6.24
CA SER A 597 24.29 -0.37 6.14
C SER A 597 23.43 -1.31 5.31
N GLY A 598 24.02 -1.97 4.32
CA GLY A 598 23.31 -2.97 3.50
C GLY A 598 23.12 -4.32 4.20
N THR A 599 23.91 -4.62 5.24
CA THR A 599 23.94 -5.95 5.88
C THR A 599 24.31 -5.91 7.39
N PRO A 600 23.69 -5.04 8.21
CA PRO A 600 24.19 -4.76 9.56
C PRO A 600 24.10 -5.96 10.53
N LEU A 601 23.28 -6.98 10.22
CA LEU A 601 23.08 -8.17 11.07
C LEU A 601 23.92 -9.39 10.66
N GLU A 602 24.69 -9.33 9.56
CA GLU A 602 25.34 -10.52 8.98
C GLU A 602 26.44 -11.16 9.84
N ASN A 603 27.00 -10.45 10.83
CA ASN A 603 28.24 -10.91 11.46
C ASN A 603 28.22 -11.02 12.99
N ARG A 604 27.30 -10.37 13.73
CA ARG A 604 27.08 -10.55 15.19
C ARG A 604 26.12 -9.53 15.79
N VAL A 605 25.28 -9.94 16.75
CA VAL A 605 24.45 -9.03 17.58
C VAL A 605 25.31 -7.97 18.28
N GLN A 606 26.53 -8.32 18.71
CA GLN A 606 27.45 -7.40 19.38
C GLN A 606 27.96 -6.26 18.46
N GLU A 607 28.20 -6.56 17.18
CA GLU A 607 28.61 -5.55 16.20
C GLU A 607 27.46 -4.58 15.92
N PHE A 608 26.24 -5.11 15.83
CA PHE A 608 25.05 -4.31 15.70
C PHE A 608 24.79 -3.43 16.93
N ALA A 609 24.87 -4.01 18.14
CA ALA A 609 24.72 -3.28 19.40
C ALA A 609 25.74 -2.13 19.52
N THR A 610 26.94 -2.31 18.96
CA THR A 610 27.92 -1.22 18.88
C THR A 610 27.41 -0.04 18.05
N LEU A 611 26.83 -0.29 16.87
CA LEU A 611 26.25 0.75 16.02
C LEU A 611 25.05 1.42 16.69
N VAL A 612 24.16 0.64 17.32
CA VAL A 612 23.02 1.16 18.09
C VAL A 612 23.52 2.08 19.21
N GLY A 613 24.60 1.70 19.91
CA GLY A 613 25.23 2.53 20.92
C GLY A 613 25.82 3.86 20.42
N PHE A 614 25.94 4.05 19.11
CA PHE A 614 26.37 5.32 18.52
C PHE A 614 25.20 6.27 18.26
N VAL A 615 24.00 5.74 18.05
CA VAL A 615 22.81 6.54 17.69
C VAL A 615 21.81 6.66 18.84
N ALA A 616 21.59 5.57 19.59
CA ALA A 616 20.60 5.45 20.65
C ALA A 616 21.13 4.56 21.79
N PRO A 617 22.07 5.06 22.61
CA PRO A 617 22.70 4.28 23.68
C PRO A 617 21.70 3.77 24.73
N ASP A 618 20.59 4.48 24.92
CA ASP A 618 19.55 4.12 25.91
C ASP A 618 18.79 2.84 25.55
N LEU A 619 18.86 2.39 24.29
CA LEU A 619 18.27 1.12 23.85
C LEU A 619 19.15 -0.09 24.20
N LEU A 620 20.38 0.09 24.67
CA LEU A 620 21.24 -1.04 25.02
C LEU A 620 20.86 -1.66 26.36
N THR A 621 20.62 -2.97 26.39
CA THR A 621 20.26 -3.73 27.60
C THR A 621 21.12 -4.98 27.76
N THR A 622 21.36 -5.40 29.00
CA THR A 622 22.24 -6.53 29.33
C THR A 622 21.75 -7.89 28.79
N GLY A 623 20.46 -8.01 28.46
CA GLY A 623 19.84 -9.24 27.93
C GLY A 623 19.67 -9.27 26.41
N MET A 624 20.17 -8.27 25.69
CA MET A 624 19.94 -8.07 24.25
C MET A 624 20.41 -9.24 23.38
N SER A 625 21.54 -9.88 23.73
CA SER A 625 22.05 -11.06 23.02
C SER A 625 21.23 -12.33 23.23
N THR A 626 20.33 -12.35 24.22
CA THR A 626 19.49 -13.51 24.57
C THR A 626 18.03 -13.33 24.18
N MET A 627 17.66 -12.17 23.63
CA MET A 627 16.31 -11.87 23.18
C MET A 627 15.93 -12.72 21.96
N GLN A 628 14.64 -13.03 21.85
CA GLN A 628 14.09 -13.59 20.61
C GLN A 628 14.16 -12.54 19.50
N ALA A 629 14.30 -12.96 18.25
CA ALA A 629 14.51 -12.06 17.12
C ALA A 629 13.37 -11.04 16.92
N ALA A 630 12.12 -11.40 17.22
CA ALA A 630 10.97 -10.49 17.13
C ALA A 630 11.01 -9.42 18.24
N ASP A 631 11.27 -9.83 19.48
CA ASP A 631 11.37 -8.90 20.61
C ASP A 631 12.57 -7.96 20.46
N PHE A 632 13.69 -8.50 19.98
CA PHE A 632 14.88 -7.72 19.66
C PHE A 632 14.56 -6.63 18.61
N ARG A 633 13.88 -6.98 17.51
CA ARG A 633 13.48 -6.04 16.46
C ARG A 633 12.59 -4.93 16.98
N ARG A 634 11.53 -5.26 17.73
CA ARG A 634 10.64 -4.27 18.33
C ARG A 634 11.37 -3.34 19.31
N HIS A 635 12.30 -3.88 20.09
CA HIS A 635 13.10 -3.11 21.05
C HIS A 635 14.04 -2.09 20.37
N ILE A 636 14.65 -2.44 19.24
CA ILE A 636 15.56 -1.54 18.50
C ILE A 636 14.87 -0.66 17.46
N ALA A 637 13.60 -0.93 17.14
CA ALA A 637 12.83 -0.23 16.10
C ALA A 637 12.90 1.30 16.19
N PRO A 638 12.88 1.95 17.38
CA PRO A 638 12.99 3.41 17.46
C PRO A 638 14.25 3.99 16.81
N ALA A 639 15.35 3.22 16.75
CA ALA A 639 16.62 3.66 16.18
C ALA A 639 17.04 2.88 14.92
N TYR A 640 16.28 1.86 14.50
CA TYR A 640 16.62 0.98 13.40
C TYR A 640 15.44 0.73 12.48
N LEU A 641 15.61 1.08 11.20
CA LEU A 641 14.64 0.77 10.15
C LEU A 641 15.28 -0.17 9.13
N ARG A 642 14.66 -1.33 8.90
CA ARG A 642 15.06 -2.32 7.89
C ARG A 642 13.84 -2.74 7.08
N ARG A 643 14.01 -2.78 5.76
CA ARG A 643 13.04 -3.28 4.80
C ARG A 643 13.74 -4.16 3.78
N ASN A 644 13.12 -5.29 3.43
CA ASN A 644 13.65 -6.16 2.40
C ASN A 644 13.14 -5.73 1.02
N GLN A 645 13.90 -6.04 -0.04
CA GLN A 645 13.45 -5.73 -1.40
C GLN A 645 12.08 -6.36 -1.72
N ALA A 646 11.88 -7.63 -1.34
CA ALA A 646 10.64 -8.35 -1.60
C ALA A 646 9.42 -7.79 -0.86
N ASP A 647 9.63 -7.05 0.24
CA ASP A 647 8.54 -6.50 1.05
C ASP A 647 8.08 -5.12 0.54
N VAL A 648 8.90 -4.44 -0.28
CA VAL A 648 8.66 -3.04 -0.69
C VAL A 648 8.75 -2.80 -2.20
N LEU A 649 9.23 -3.80 -2.97
CA LEU A 649 9.31 -3.76 -4.42
C LEU A 649 8.60 -4.97 -5.01
N ASP A 650 7.31 -4.82 -5.28
CA ASP A 650 6.52 -5.81 -6.02
C ASP A 650 6.89 -5.84 -7.50
N GLU A 651 7.64 -4.85 -8.00
CA GLU A 651 7.94 -4.68 -9.43
C GLU A 651 9.26 -5.30 -9.90
N LEU A 652 10.10 -5.81 -9.00
CA LEU A 652 11.38 -6.39 -9.38
C LEU A 652 11.16 -7.65 -10.22
N PRO A 653 11.85 -7.79 -11.36
CA PRO A 653 11.73 -8.98 -12.17
C PRO A 653 12.33 -10.18 -11.44
N GLU A 654 11.99 -11.38 -11.89
CA GLU A 654 12.50 -12.61 -11.30
C GLU A 654 14.03 -12.67 -11.35
N ARG A 655 14.59 -13.31 -10.32
CA ARG A 655 16.00 -13.67 -10.26
C ARG A 655 16.09 -15.19 -10.29
N LEU A 656 16.63 -15.73 -11.38
CA LEU A 656 16.84 -17.17 -11.54
C LEU A 656 18.30 -17.47 -11.25
N GLU A 657 18.54 -18.34 -10.28
CA GLU A 657 19.89 -18.78 -9.92
C GLU A 657 20.11 -20.20 -10.40
N GLN A 658 21.14 -20.38 -11.24
CA GLN A 658 21.57 -21.66 -11.76
C GLN A 658 22.98 -21.96 -11.26
N THR A 659 23.19 -23.20 -10.80
CA THR A 659 24.51 -23.72 -10.49
C THR A 659 24.93 -24.63 -11.65
N ASP A 660 25.96 -24.24 -12.37
CA ASP A 660 26.55 -25.00 -13.45
C ASP A 660 27.71 -25.82 -12.88
N TRP A 661 27.48 -27.13 -12.71
CA TRP A 661 28.48 -28.12 -12.31
C TRP A 661 29.33 -28.48 -13.53
N ILE A 662 30.64 -28.35 -13.41
CA ILE A 662 31.60 -28.40 -14.51
C ILE A 662 32.56 -29.55 -14.28
N ASP A 663 32.45 -30.57 -15.13
CA ASP A 663 33.44 -31.63 -15.24
C ASP A 663 34.77 -31.06 -15.76
N LEU A 664 35.83 -31.16 -14.95
CA LEU A 664 37.15 -30.68 -15.32
C LEU A 664 37.77 -31.52 -16.43
N THR A 665 38.49 -30.88 -17.35
CA THR A 665 39.28 -31.64 -18.33
C THR A 665 40.43 -32.39 -17.63
N PRO A 666 41.00 -33.43 -18.26
CA PRO A 666 42.20 -34.08 -17.72
C PRO A 666 43.39 -33.14 -17.52
N ALA A 667 43.47 -32.03 -18.26
CA ALA A 667 44.49 -31.01 -18.07
C ALA A 667 44.20 -30.16 -16.82
N ASP A 668 42.94 -29.76 -16.63
CA ASP A 668 42.49 -29.01 -15.44
C ASP A 668 42.73 -29.82 -14.16
N HIS A 669 42.39 -31.12 -14.17
CA HIS A 669 42.64 -32.00 -13.02
C HIS A 669 44.13 -32.09 -12.64
N ARG A 670 45.03 -32.15 -13.63
CA ARG A 670 46.48 -32.17 -13.36
C ARG A 670 46.94 -30.85 -12.75
N HIS A 671 46.52 -29.73 -13.31
CA HIS A 671 46.86 -28.39 -12.80
C HIS A 671 46.29 -28.15 -11.39
N TYR A 672 45.05 -28.56 -11.15
CA TYR A 672 44.43 -28.52 -9.83
C TYR A 672 45.17 -29.41 -8.82
N ALA A 673 45.54 -30.64 -9.18
CA ALA A 673 46.29 -31.54 -8.30
C ALA A 673 47.67 -30.96 -7.93
N GLU A 674 48.34 -30.25 -8.84
CA GLU A 674 49.58 -29.53 -8.54
C GLU A 674 49.37 -28.41 -7.51
N ALA A 675 48.28 -27.65 -7.62
CA ALA A 675 47.91 -26.62 -6.65
C ALA A 675 47.60 -27.21 -5.26
N VAL A 676 46.88 -28.34 -5.20
CA VAL A 676 46.61 -29.07 -3.95
C VAL A 676 47.90 -29.59 -3.32
N ARG A 677 48.80 -30.17 -4.13
CA ARG A 677 50.12 -30.62 -3.67
C ARG A 677 50.92 -29.48 -3.06
N ALA A 678 50.90 -28.30 -3.69
CA ALA A 678 51.53 -27.10 -3.18
C ALA A 678 50.86 -26.52 -1.92
N GLY A 679 49.67 -26.99 -1.54
CA GLY A 679 48.91 -26.49 -0.38
C GLY A 679 48.47 -25.03 -0.56
N ASN A 680 48.34 -24.56 -1.80
CA ASN A 680 48.02 -23.16 -2.08
C ASN A 680 46.54 -23.01 -2.41
N PHE A 681 45.75 -22.66 -1.39
CA PHE A 681 44.29 -22.49 -1.51
C PHE A 681 43.89 -21.52 -2.62
N MET A 682 44.61 -20.40 -2.78
CA MET A 682 44.30 -19.43 -3.84
C MET A 682 44.65 -19.96 -5.23
N ALA A 683 45.67 -20.81 -5.36
CA ALA A 683 45.98 -21.49 -6.62
C ALA A 683 44.93 -22.56 -6.93
N MET A 684 44.45 -23.30 -5.93
CA MET A 684 43.37 -24.27 -6.08
C MET A 684 42.11 -23.59 -6.64
N ARG A 685 41.71 -22.43 -6.08
CA ARG A 685 40.50 -21.68 -6.48
C ARG A 685 40.51 -21.19 -7.93
N ARG A 686 41.69 -20.88 -8.48
CA ARG A 686 41.82 -20.40 -9.86
C ARG A 686 42.28 -21.46 -10.86
N ALA A 687 42.55 -22.70 -10.40
CA ALA A 687 43.14 -23.74 -11.24
C ALA A 687 42.25 -24.04 -12.45
N ALA A 688 40.93 -24.19 -12.25
CA ALA A 688 39.96 -24.46 -13.31
C ALA A 688 39.77 -23.32 -14.34
N MET A 689 40.49 -22.20 -14.20
CA MET A 689 40.51 -21.08 -15.15
C MET A 689 41.91 -20.75 -15.69
N THR A 690 42.97 -21.31 -15.11
CA THR A 690 44.37 -20.92 -15.38
C THR A 690 45.22 -22.08 -15.90
N THR A 691 44.59 -23.15 -16.39
CA THR A 691 45.27 -24.33 -16.93
C THR A 691 46.19 -23.94 -18.09
N PRO A 692 47.51 -24.19 -17.98
CA PRO A 692 48.46 -23.79 -19.01
C PRO A 692 48.26 -24.56 -20.33
N ASN A 693 48.33 -23.85 -21.46
CA ASN A 693 48.30 -24.41 -22.81
C ASN A 693 47.05 -25.26 -23.13
N ALA A 694 45.94 -25.03 -22.44
CA ALA A 694 44.65 -25.65 -22.69
C ALA A 694 43.53 -24.63 -22.52
N VAL A 695 42.37 -24.89 -23.11
CA VAL A 695 41.14 -24.16 -22.81
C VAL A 695 40.55 -24.81 -21.56
N PRO A 696 40.43 -24.11 -20.43
CA PRO A 696 39.88 -24.69 -19.21
C PRO A 696 38.37 -24.96 -19.35
N ALA A 697 37.87 -26.03 -18.72
CA ALA A 697 36.46 -26.43 -18.83
C ALA A 697 35.47 -25.30 -18.47
N LYS A 698 35.76 -24.53 -17.40
CA LYS A 698 34.90 -23.41 -17.00
C LYS A 698 34.83 -22.31 -18.05
N LEU A 699 35.93 -22.07 -18.78
CA LEU A 699 35.97 -21.06 -19.83
C LEU A 699 35.10 -21.45 -21.03
N GLU A 700 35.04 -22.74 -21.37
CA GLU A 700 34.12 -23.24 -22.41
C GLU A 700 32.67 -22.97 -22.01
N ARG A 701 32.28 -23.27 -20.77
CA ARG A 701 30.92 -22.96 -20.30
C ARG A 701 30.62 -21.46 -20.30
N ILE A 702 31.59 -20.60 -19.95
CA ILE A 702 31.42 -19.14 -20.03
C ILE A 702 31.11 -18.71 -21.47
N ARG A 703 31.76 -19.30 -22.48
CA ARG A 703 31.50 -18.98 -23.89
C ARG A 703 30.08 -19.34 -24.29
N GLU A 704 29.63 -20.54 -23.93
CA GLU A 704 28.26 -20.99 -24.17
C GLU A 704 27.24 -20.01 -23.57
N ILE A 705 27.41 -19.64 -22.30
CA ILE A 705 26.50 -18.69 -21.63
C ILE A 705 26.50 -17.32 -22.33
N VAL A 706 27.66 -16.82 -22.77
CA VAL A 706 27.73 -15.53 -23.49
C VAL A 706 27.08 -15.63 -24.88
N GLU A 707 27.16 -16.78 -25.55
CA GLU A 707 26.46 -17.04 -26.81
C GLU A 707 24.95 -17.15 -26.62
N GLU A 708 24.49 -17.92 -25.63
CA GLU A 708 23.08 -18.00 -25.22
C GLU A 708 22.53 -16.60 -24.88
N ALA A 709 23.32 -15.78 -24.18
CA ALA A 709 22.96 -14.40 -23.88
C ALA A 709 22.85 -13.53 -25.13
N ALA A 710 23.72 -13.71 -26.13
CA ALA A 710 23.64 -12.99 -27.40
C ALA A 710 22.37 -13.34 -28.18
N GLU A 711 22.02 -14.63 -28.24
CA GLU A 711 20.78 -15.11 -28.87
C GLU A 711 19.51 -14.60 -28.18
N ALA A 712 19.58 -14.42 -26.85
CA ALA A 712 18.50 -13.89 -26.03
C ALA A 712 18.44 -12.35 -25.96
N ASP A 713 19.28 -11.64 -26.72
CA ASP A 713 19.41 -10.17 -26.72
C ASP A 713 19.81 -9.58 -25.33
N ARG A 714 20.71 -10.26 -24.62
CA ARG A 714 21.15 -9.92 -23.25
C ARG A 714 22.63 -9.54 -23.19
N ARG A 715 22.98 -8.71 -22.19
CA ARG A 715 24.36 -8.34 -21.85
C ARG A 715 24.80 -9.04 -20.57
N VAL A 716 26.11 -9.28 -20.46
CA VAL A 716 26.70 -10.16 -19.46
C VAL A 716 27.60 -9.40 -18.48
N LEU A 717 27.52 -9.73 -17.20
CA LEU A 717 28.49 -9.35 -16.18
C LEU A 717 29.24 -10.59 -15.70
N ILE A 718 30.57 -10.54 -15.75
CA ILE A 718 31.40 -11.66 -15.30
C ILE A 718 32.23 -11.20 -14.11
N PHE A 719 32.03 -11.85 -12.96
CA PHE A 719 32.77 -11.57 -11.75
C PHE A 719 33.75 -12.69 -11.42
N THR A 720 34.98 -12.29 -11.10
CA THR A 720 36.01 -13.16 -10.52
C THR A 720 36.78 -12.41 -9.46
N TYR A 721 37.39 -13.10 -8.50
CA TYR A 721 38.28 -12.53 -7.50
C TYR A 721 39.66 -12.19 -8.09
N PHE A 722 40.10 -12.96 -9.08
CA PHE A 722 41.50 -13.02 -9.51
C PHE A 722 41.79 -12.14 -10.74
N LEU A 723 42.94 -11.44 -10.73
CA LEU A 723 43.34 -10.56 -11.84
C LEU A 723 43.80 -11.33 -13.08
N ASP A 724 44.52 -12.43 -12.90
CA ASP A 724 44.99 -13.30 -13.98
C ASP A 724 43.83 -14.02 -14.69
N VAL A 725 42.75 -14.33 -13.96
CA VAL A 725 41.50 -14.83 -14.55
C VAL A 725 40.83 -13.76 -15.42
N LEU A 726 40.86 -12.47 -15.01
CA LEU A 726 40.38 -11.39 -15.88
C LEU A 726 41.21 -11.27 -17.16
N ASP A 727 42.53 -11.36 -17.06
CA ASP A 727 43.41 -11.33 -18.24
C ASP A 727 43.05 -12.46 -19.21
N ARG A 728 42.77 -13.65 -18.67
CA ARG A 728 42.35 -14.82 -19.46
C ARG A 728 40.99 -14.62 -20.12
N LEU A 729 40.02 -14.04 -19.40
CA LEU A 729 38.70 -13.75 -19.96
C LEU A 729 38.78 -12.71 -21.09
N GLU A 730 39.62 -11.69 -20.93
CA GLU A 730 39.85 -10.65 -21.94
C GLU A 730 40.49 -11.24 -23.21
N GLU A 731 41.50 -12.10 -23.08
CA GLU A 731 42.11 -12.82 -24.19
C GLU A 731 41.11 -13.71 -24.94
N GLU A 732 40.26 -14.43 -24.21
CA GLU A 732 39.46 -15.52 -24.75
C GLU A 732 38.06 -15.10 -25.24
N LEU A 733 37.51 -14.00 -24.72
CA LEU A 733 36.26 -13.40 -25.18
C LEU A 733 36.48 -12.27 -26.20
N GLY A 734 37.69 -11.70 -26.26
CA GLY A 734 38.11 -10.73 -27.27
C GLY A 734 37.17 -9.52 -27.38
N ASP A 735 36.71 -9.23 -28.60
CA ASP A 735 35.86 -8.06 -28.92
C ASP A 735 34.50 -8.06 -28.19
N ARG A 736 34.10 -9.18 -27.57
CA ARG A 736 32.89 -9.20 -26.72
C ARG A 736 33.10 -8.49 -25.38
N VAL A 737 34.35 -8.30 -24.93
CA VAL A 737 34.65 -7.60 -23.68
C VAL A 737 34.62 -6.10 -23.90
N VAL A 738 33.62 -5.44 -23.33
CA VAL A 738 33.49 -3.97 -23.38
C VAL A 738 34.55 -3.28 -22.52
N GLY A 739 34.91 -3.92 -21.41
CA GLY A 739 36.04 -3.51 -20.61
C GLY A 739 36.16 -4.24 -19.29
N ARG A 740 37.15 -3.81 -18.51
CA ARG A 740 37.59 -4.46 -17.28
C ARG A 740 37.50 -3.52 -16.08
N LEU A 741 36.82 -3.96 -15.02
CA LEU A 741 36.75 -3.28 -13.73
C LEU A 741 37.68 -3.94 -12.71
N SER A 742 38.79 -3.28 -12.40
CA SER A 742 39.71 -3.69 -11.32
C SER A 742 39.82 -2.61 -10.23
N GLY A 743 40.49 -2.93 -9.13
CA GLY A 743 40.77 -1.97 -8.05
C GLY A 743 41.53 -0.71 -8.51
N GLN A 744 42.21 -0.75 -9.66
CA GLN A 744 43.00 0.35 -10.20
C GLN A 744 42.22 1.32 -11.10
N VAL A 745 41.01 0.94 -11.54
CA VAL A 745 40.20 1.79 -12.43
C VAL A 745 39.59 2.94 -11.64
N SER A 746 39.84 4.18 -12.11
CA SER A 746 39.31 5.38 -11.48
C SER A 746 37.77 5.41 -11.51
N PRO A 747 37.08 5.98 -10.51
CA PRO A 747 35.61 6.00 -10.48
C PRO A 747 34.94 6.60 -11.74
N ALA A 748 35.56 7.59 -12.39
CA ALA A 748 35.06 8.18 -13.63
C ALA A 748 35.11 7.17 -14.79
N ALA A 749 36.27 6.53 -14.99
CA ALA A 749 36.45 5.50 -16.00
C ALA A 749 35.54 4.27 -15.76
N ARG A 750 35.23 3.94 -14.49
CA ARG A 750 34.27 2.87 -14.20
C ARG A 750 32.86 3.18 -14.72
N GLN A 751 32.46 4.46 -14.71
CA GLN A 751 31.15 4.87 -15.22
C GLN A 751 31.10 4.83 -16.75
N GLU A 752 32.16 5.30 -17.41
CA GLU A 752 32.29 5.21 -18.88
C GLU A 752 32.10 3.77 -19.36
N LEU A 753 32.75 2.79 -18.71
CA LEU A 753 32.59 1.38 -19.03
C LEU A 753 31.15 0.83 -18.86
N ILE A 754 30.38 1.40 -17.91
CA ILE A 754 28.97 1.02 -17.71
C ILE A 754 28.10 1.60 -18.82
N ASP A 755 28.34 2.86 -19.17
CA ASP A 755 27.62 3.55 -20.24
C ASP A 755 27.91 2.87 -21.59
N ASP A 756 29.16 2.46 -21.81
CA ASP A 756 29.60 1.69 -22.97
C ASP A 756 28.91 0.31 -23.01
N LEU A 757 28.79 -0.39 -21.88
CA LEU A 757 28.05 -1.66 -21.82
C LEU A 757 26.57 -1.49 -22.17
N ALA A 758 25.95 -0.38 -21.74
CA ALA A 758 24.57 -0.08 -22.06
C ALA A 758 24.36 0.20 -23.57
N ALA A 759 25.33 0.83 -24.22
CA ALA A 759 25.33 1.10 -25.66
C ALA A 759 25.76 -0.12 -26.51
N ALA A 760 26.41 -1.12 -25.89
CA ALA A 760 26.94 -2.28 -26.59
C ALA A 760 25.84 -3.24 -27.10
N PRO A 761 26.11 -3.99 -28.19
CA PRO A 761 25.19 -5.01 -28.70
C PRO A 761 25.04 -6.17 -27.70
N ALA A 762 24.00 -6.99 -27.88
CA ALA A 762 23.83 -8.21 -27.09
C ALA A 762 25.02 -9.17 -27.22
N GLY A 763 25.25 -9.97 -26.17
CA GLY A 763 26.42 -10.82 -26.04
C GLY A 763 27.68 -10.10 -25.58
N SER A 764 27.63 -8.77 -25.39
CA SER A 764 28.74 -8.01 -24.84
C SER A 764 28.87 -8.23 -23.33
N ALA A 765 30.11 -8.33 -22.85
CA ALA A 765 30.45 -8.65 -21.47
C ALA A 765 31.27 -7.53 -20.81
N LEU A 766 30.93 -7.20 -19.58
CA LEU A 766 31.78 -6.41 -18.69
C LEU A 766 32.39 -7.33 -17.65
N ILE A 767 33.72 -7.40 -17.60
CA ILE A 767 34.45 -8.27 -16.68
C ILE A 767 34.91 -7.47 -15.46
N ALA A 768 34.75 -8.02 -14.26
CA ALA A 768 35.01 -7.27 -13.03
C ALA A 768 35.63 -8.12 -11.93
N GLN A 769 36.58 -7.54 -11.19
CA GLN A 769 36.96 -8.09 -9.90
C GLN A 769 35.76 -8.01 -8.96
N ILE A 770 35.35 -9.11 -8.32
CA ILE A 770 34.15 -9.10 -7.47
C ILE A 770 34.30 -8.17 -6.26
N THR A 771 35.52 -7.99 -5.76
CA THR A 771 35.83 -7.05 -4.68
C THR A 771 35.82 -5.58 -5.12
N ALA A 772 36.15 -5.29 -6.38
CA ALA A 772 36.16 -3.93 -6.93
C ALA A 772 34.80 -3.53 -7.51
N GLY A 773 34.12 -4.46 -8.18
CA GLY A 773 32.80 -4.32 -8.80
C GLY A 773 31.64 -4.49 -7.82
N GLY A 774 31.87 -5.11 -6.66
CA GLY A 774 30.88 -5.24 -5.58
C GLY A 774 30.52 -3.92 -4.88
N THR A 775 31.22 -2.81 -5.17
CA THR A 775 31.01 -1.50 -4.50
C THR A 775 30.48 -0.44 -5.46
N GLY A 776 29.37 0.22 -5.07
CA GLY A 776 28.98 1.55 -5.55
C GLY A 776 28.38 1.73 -6.95
N LEU A 777 28.34 0.72 -7.81
CA LEU A 777 27.96 0.89 -9.22
C LEU A 777 26.51 0.45 -9.52
N ASN A 778 25.90 1.04 -10.55
CA ASN A 778 24.60 0.67 -11.09
C ASN A 778 24.78 0.03 -12.47
N ILE A 779 24.58 -1.28 -12.60
CA ILE A 779 24.90 -2.02 -13.83
C ILE A 779 23.65 -2.78 -14.33
N GLN A 780 22.51 -2.08 -14.37
CA GLN A 780 21.21 -2.63 -14.77
C GLN A 780 21.12 -3.01 -16.25
N ALA A 781 22.03 -2.50 -17.08
CA ALA A 781 22.11 -2.85 -18.50
C ALA A 781 22.38 -4.35 -18.74
N ALA A 782 22.94 -5.05 -17.75
CA ALA A 782 23.17 -6.49 -17.81
C ALA A 782 22.07 -7.26 -17.08
N SER A 783 21.66 -8.37 -17.68
CA SER A 783 20.63 -9.29 -17.16
C SER A 783 21.16 -10.73 -17.01
N VAL A 784 22.41 -10.99 -17.38
CA VAL A 784 23.12 -12.24 -17.12
C VAL A 784 24.34 -11.95 -16.24
N VAL A 785 24.46 -12.66 -15.13
CA VAL A 785 25.57 -12.54 -14.18
C VAL A 785 26.26 -13.89 -14.08
N ILE A 786 27.57 -13.93 -14.29
CA ILE A 786 28.40 -15.13 -14.16
C ILE A 786 29.34 -14.92 -12.97
N LEU A 787 29.27 -15.82 -12.00
CA LEU A 787 30.20 -15.95 -10.88
C LEU A 787 31.16 -17.09 -11.21
N VAL A 788 32.42 -16.74 -11.52
CA VAL A 788 33.42 -17.69 -12.03
C VAL A 788 33.88 -18.68 -10.96
N GLU A 789 33.91 -18.25 -9.70
CA GLU A 789 34.26 -19.09 -8.57
C GLU A 789 33.52 -18.66 -7.28
N PRO A 790 33.25 -19.59 -6.35
CA PRO A 790 32.59 -19.27 -5.09
C PRO A 790 33.45 -18.39 -4.19
N GLN A 791 32.79 -17.53 -3.41
CA GLN A 791 33.45 -16.63 -2.48
C GLN A 791 33.36 -17.12 -1.05
N VAL A 792 34.43 -16.89 -0.28
CA VAL A 792 34.51 -17.25 1.16
C VAL A 792 33.41 -16.56 1.97
N LYS A 793 32.97 -15.38 1.52
CA LYS A 793 31.88 -14.60 2.12
C LYS A 793 30.72 -14.51 1.14
N PRO A 794 29.59 -15.23 1.37
CA PRO A 794 28.44 -15.20 0.48
C PRO A 794 27.85 -13.80 0.23
N SER A 795 27.97 -12.90 1.21
CA SER A 795 27.47 -11.53 1.07
C SER A 795 28.19 -10.73 -0.02
N ILE A 796 29.42 -11.09 -0.41
CA ILE A 796 30.12 -10.48 -1.55
C ILE A 796 29.41 -10.83 -2.86
N GLU A 797 28.97 -12.08 -3.02
CA GLU A 797 28.21 -12.51 -4.20
C GLU A 797 26.84 -11.82 -4.23
N ALA A 798 26.14 -11.78 -3.10
CA ALA A 798 24.85 -11.08 -2.99
C ALA A 798 24.99 -9.59 -3.36
N GLN A 799 26.06 -8.94 -2.87
CA GLN A 799 26.39 -7.55 -3.21
C GLN A 799 26.66 -7.33 -4.70
N ALA A 800 27.31 -8.30 -5.37
CA ALA A 800 27.59 -8.25 -6.80
C ALA A 800 26.32 -8.46 -7.63
N ILE A 801 25.52 -9.47 -7.29
CA ILE A 801 24.23 -9.75 -7.96
C ILE A 801 23.28 -8.55 -7.84
N ALA A 802 23.23 -7.91 -6.66
CA ALA A 802 22.43 -6.72 -6.42
C ALA A 802 22.85 -5.48 -7.25
N ARG A 803 23.97 -5.54 -7.99
CA ARG A 803 24.35 -4.49 -8.96
C ARG A 803 23.54 -4.56 -10.25
N ALA A 804 23.11 -5.76 -10.63
CA ALA A 804 22.25 -6.01 -11.79
C ALA A 804 20.77 -6.15 -11.37
N HIS A 805 20.50 -6.90 -10.30
CA HIS A 805 19.14 -7.10 -9.75
C HIS A 805 18.82 -6.02 -8.70
N ARG A 806 18.33 -4.87 -9.18
CA ARG A 806 18.01 -3.70 -8.34
C ARG A 806 16.92 -2.83 -8.98
N MET A 807 16.31 -1.96 -8.18
CA MET A 807 15.21 -1.07 -8.62
C MET A 807 15.52 -0.32 -9.91
N GLY A 808 14.72 -0.56 -10.94
CA GLY A 808 14.91 -0.06 -12.31
C GLY A 808 15.37 -1.15 -13.28
N GLN A 809 15.70 -2.35 -12.80
CA GLN A 809 15.88 -3.53 -13.64
C GLN A 809 14.52 -3.96 -14.19
N THR A 810 14.44 -4.17 -15.49
CA THR A 810 13.21 -4.51 -16.22
C THR A 810 13.21 -5.94 -16.73
N SER A 811 14.38 -6.56 -16.82
CA SER A 811 14.57 -7.91 -17.34
C SER A 811 14.85 -8.91 -16.20
N THR A 812 14.39 -10.15 -16.37
CA THR A 812 14.78 -11.27 -15.48
C THR A 812 16.29 -11.39 -15.42
N VAL A 813 16.84 -11.47 -14.20
CA VAL A 813 18.29 -11.61 -13.99
C VAL A 813 18.62 -13.09 -13.85
N LEU A 814 19.44 -13.62 -14.76
CA LEU A 814 20.00 -14.97 -14.68
C LEU A 814 21.36 -14.92 -13.99
N VAL A 815 21.53 -15.69 -12.93
CA VAL A 815 22.78 -15.81 -12.19
C VAL A 815 23.34 -17.22 -12.39
N HIS A 816 24.48 -17.33 -13.06
CA HIS A 816 25.23 -18.56 -13.25
C HIS A 816 26.36 -18.65 -12.22
N ARG A 817 26.37 -19.70 -11.41
CA ARG A 817 27.48 -20.04 -10.51
C ARG A 817 28.24 -21.23 -11.08
N LEU A 818 29.48 -21.01 -11.49
CA LEU A 818 30.31 -22.06 -12.06
C LEU A 818 31.07 -22.79 -10.96
N ILE A 819 30.76 -24.06 -10.76
CA ILE A 819 31.37 -24.92 -9.74
C ILE A 819 32.14 -26.03 -10.44
N GLY A 820 33.44 -26.15 -10.16
CA GLY A 820 34.23 -27.28 -10.66
C GLY A 820 33.98 -28.54 -9.84
N ASP A 821 33.58 -29.63 -10.48
CA ASP A 821 33.33 -30.92 -9.85
C ASP A 821 34.64 -31.50 -9.29
N ASP A 822 34.58 -32.10 -8.10
CA ASP A 822 35.75 -32.71 -7.47
C ASP A 822 36.87 -31.68 -7.23
N THR A 823 36.52 -30.43 -6.89
CA THR A 823 37.47 -29.34 -6.60
C THR A 823 37.18 -28.60 -5.30
N VAL A 824 38.05 -27.62 -5.00
CA VAL A 824 37.92 -26.65 -3.93
C VAL A 824 36.58 -25.91 -3.99
N ASP A 825 36.03 -25.71 -5.18
CA ASP A 825 34.78 -24.96 -5.37
C ASP A 825 33.59 -25.69 -4.74
N GLU A 826 33.44 -26.97 -5.06
CA GLU A 826 32.42 -27.86 -4.47
C GLU A 826 32.54 -27.88 -2.95
N ARG A 827 33.76 -28.06 -2.43
CA ARG A 827 34.02 -28.04 -0.98
C ARG A 827 33.66 -26.72 -0.31
N MET A 828 33.97 -25.60 -0.96
CA MET A 828 33.58 -24.28 -0.46
C MET A 828 32.07 -24.17 -0.37
N VAL A 829 31.34 -24.58 -1.41
CA VAL A 829 29.87 -24.55 -1.43
C VAL A 829 29.29 -25.45 -0.34
N GLU A 830 29.76 -26.69 -0.19
CA GLU A 830 29.32 -27.61 0.86
C GLU A 830 29.50 -27.03 2.27
N MET A 831 30.69 -26.48 2.56
CA MET A 831 31.01 -25.92 3.88
C MET A 831 30.24 -24.63 4.18
N LEU A 832 29.92 -23.82 3.15
CA LEU A 832 29.15 -22.59 3.29
C LEU A 832 27.64 -22.86 3.36
N ALA A 833 27.11 -23.86 2.65
CA ALA A 833 25.69 -24.21 2.64
C ALA A 833 25.18 -24.62 4.04
N GLY A 834 26.00 -25.35 4.82
CA GLY A 834 25.69 -25.67 6.22
C GLY A 834 25.52 -24.44 7.11
N LYS A 835 26.14 -23.30 6.77
CA LYS A 835 25.98 -22.02 7.47
C LYS A 835 24.76 -21.23 7.01
N THR A 836 24.47 -21.22 5.70
CA THR A 836 23.33 -20.49 5.13
C THR A 836 21.99 -20.99 5.68
N GLN A 837 21.84 -22.30 5.95
CA GLN A 837 20.64 -22.85 6.58
C GLN A 837 20.39 -22.35 8.01
N LEU A 838 21.45 -22.13 8.80
CA LEU A 838 21.35 -21.50 10.14
C LEU A 838 20.97 -20.02 10.06
N PHE A 839 21.39 -19.33 8.99
CA PHE A 839 21.11 -17.91 8.75
C PHE A 839 19.70 -17.64 8.22
N ASP A 840 19.22 -18.43 7.26
CA ASP A 840 17.88 -18.27 6.68
C ASP A 840 16.77 -18.58 7.71
N ALA A 841 17.04 -19.50 8.65
CA ALA A 841 16.18 -19.76 9.81
C ALA A 841 16.13 -18.59 10.80
N TYR A 842 17.12 -17.68 10.79
CA TYR A 842 17.21 -16.51 11.66
C TYR A 842 16.57 -15.25 11.03
N ALA A 843 16.51 -15.17 9.70
CA ALA A 843 16.05 -13.99 8.96
C ALA A 843 14.57 -14.00 8.56
N ARG A 844 13.89 -15.15 8.56
CA ARG A 844 12.48 -15.27 8.18
C ARG A 844 11.53 -15.14 9.39
N PRO A 845 10.33 -14.54 9.23
CA PRO A 845 9.32 -14.54 10.28
C PRO A 845 8.65 -15.91 10.33
N SER A 846 9.34 -16.90 10.88
CA SER A 846 8.80 -18.21 11.24
C SER A 846 9.57 -18.73 12.44
N GLU A 847 8.83 -19.21 13.43
CA GLU A 847 9.20 -19.29 14.84
C GLU A 847 10.47 -20.10 15.17
N SER A 848 11.04 -19.74 16.33
CA SER A 848 11.94 -20.53 17.20
C SER A 848 13.34 -20.86 16.68
N ALA A 849 14.28 -19.96 16.95
CA ALA A 849 15.68 -20.32 17.18
C ALA A 849 16.23 -19.54 18.38
N GLN A 850 16.75 -20.26 19.39
CA GLN A 850 17.55 -19.65 20.46
C GLN A 850 18.86 -19.11 19.88
N VAL A 851 19.35 -17.99 20.43
CA VAL A 851 20.61 -17.36 20.01
C VAL A 851 21.78 -18.22 20.48
N ASP A 852 22.28 -19.09 19.62
CA ASP A 852 23.63 -19.65 19.76
C ASP A 852 24.60 -18.89 18.85
N ASP A 853 25.77 -18.55 19.38
CA ASP A 853 26.87 -17.90 18.68
C ASP A 853 27.25 -18.75 17.44
N ALA A 854 26.87 -18.30 16.25
CA ALA A 854 27.36 -18.90 15.01
C ALA A 854 28.89 -18.78 15.00
N VAL A 855 29.58 -19.92 15.15
CA VAL A 855 31.04 -19.98 15.20
C VAL A 855 31.58 -19.61 13.83
N ASP A 856 32.21 -18.43 13.75
CA ASP A 856 32.87 -17.97 12.54
C ASP A 856 34.08 -18.88 12.23
N VAL A 857 34.15 -19.33 10.99
CA VAL A 857 35.33 -20.05 10.48
C VAL A 857 36.05 -19.00 9.67
N THR A 858 37.18 -18.52 10.19
CA THR A 858 38.01 -17.54 9.48
C THR A 858 38.40 -18.09 8.11
N GLU A 859 38.66 -17.20 7.15
CA GLU A 859 39.15 -17.58 5.81
C GLU A 859 40.35 -18.54 5.88
N GLY A 860 41.25 -18.33 6.86
CA GLY A 860 42.37 -19.21 7.13
C GLY A 860 41.95 -20.61 7.59
N GLN A 861 41.00 -20.72 8.52
CA GLN A 861 40.50 -22.02 8.99
C GLN A 861 39.73 -22.78 7.88
N LEU A 862 38.99 -22.06 7.04
CA LEU A 862 38.31 -22.65 5.89
C LEU A 862 39.34 -23.18 4.87
N ALA A 863 40.34 -22.36 4.54
CA ALA A 863 41.42 -22.73 3.64
C ALA A 863 42.18 -23.97 4.16
N GLU A 864 42.57 -23.99 5.43
CA GLU A 864 43.25 -25.14 6.06
C GLU A 864 42.42 -26.42 6.01
N ALA A 865 41.12 -26.32 6.34
CA ALA A 865 40.21 -27.46 6.31
C ALA A 865 40.07 -28.05 4.90
N ILE A 866 39.94 -27.18 3.89
CA ILE A 866 39.79 -27.62 2.50
C ILE A 866 41.11 -28.17 1.94
N ILE A 867 42.24 -27.49 2.17
CA ILE A 867 43.56 -28.00 1.73
C ILE A 867 43.79 -29.40 2.29
N ARG A 868 43.51 -29.63 3.58
CA ARG A 868 43.67 -30.94 4.22
C ARG A 868 42.78 -31.99 3.56
N ALA A 869 41.49 -31.70 3.40
CA ALA A 869 40.54 -32.63 2.79
C ALA A 869 40.91 -32.99 1.35
N GLU A 870 41.34 -32.02 0.56
CA GLU A 870 41.72 -32.24 -0.84
C GLU A 870 43.06 -32.98 -0.99
N ARG A 871 44.03 -32.72 -0.11
CA ARG A 871 45.27 -33.51 -0.04
C ARG A 871 45.01 -34.96 0.32
N GLU A 872 44.08 -35.21 1.25
CA GLU A 872 43.67 -36.57 1.61
C GLU A 872 42.97 -37.28 0.45
N ARG A 873 42.02 -36.61 -0.21
CA ARG A 873 41.30 -37.14 -1.38
C ARG A 873 42.24 -37.54 -2.53
N LEU A 874 43.25 -36.72 -2.80
CA LEU A 874 44.23 -36.97 -3.88
C LEU A 874 45.43 -37.83 -3.45
N GLY A 875 45.48 -38.30 -2.20
CA GLY A 875 46.53 -39.20 -1.71
C GLY A 875 47.89 -38.54 -1.47
N PHE A 876 47.92 -37.24 -1.17
CA PHE A 876 49.13 -36.48 -0.84
C PHE A 876 49.50 -36.52 0.65
N SER A 877 48.72 -37.18 1.50
CA SER A 877 48.99 -37.35 2.94
C SER A 877 50.02 -38.46 3.19
N GLY A 878 51.31 -38.10 3.17
CA GLY A 878 52.45 -38.94 3.58
C GLY A 878 53.20 -38.41 4.82
N PRO A 879 54.08 -39.19 5.48
CA PRO A 879 54.54 -38.96 6.85
C PRO A 879 55.65 -37.89 7.08
N ASP A 880 55.83 -36.91 6.21
CA ASP A 880 57.05 -36.05 6.19
C ASP A 880 56.81 -34.52 6.35
N GLU A 881 55.80 -34.06 7.12
CA GLU A 881 55.54 -32.61 7.31
C GLU A 881 55.63 -32.11 8.77
N GLU A 882 56.63 -32.56 9.55
CA GLU A 882 57.22 -31.71 10.60
C GLU A 882 58.32 -30.83 9.98
N LYS A 883 57.93 -29.70 9.37
CA LYS A 883 58.75 -28.48 9.22
C LYS A 883 57.99 -27.40 8.43
N HIS A 884 57.35 -26.49 9.15
CA HIS A 884 57.10 -25.13 8.66
C HIS A 884 58.43 -24.44 8.32
N PRO A 885 58.45 -23.53 7.31
CA PRO A 885 58.30 -22.12 7.67
C PRO A 885 57.37 -21.32 6.74
N GLU A 886 56.66 -20.38 7.38
CA GLU A 886 56.13 -19.12 6.85
C GLU A 886 55.28 -19.15 5.56
N LEU A 887 53.97 -19.28 5.77
CA LEU A 887 52.93 -18.88 4.81
C LEU A 887 52.91 -17.35 4.70
N THR A 888 53.28 -16.81 3.53
CA THR A 888 52.94 -15.44 3.13
C THR A 888 51.43 -15.34 2.92
N VAL A 889 50.80 -14.51 3.77
CA VAL A 889 49.40 -14.06 3.72
C VAL A 889 49.16 -13.12 2.55
#